data_AF-A0A9W7CYN4-F1
#
_entry.id   AF-A0A9W7CYN4-F1
#
_cell.length_a   1.000
_cell.length_b   1.000
_cell.length_c   1.000
_cell.angle_alpha   90.00
_cell.angle_beta   90.00
_cell.angle_gamma   90.00
#
_symmetry.space_group_name_H-M   'P 1'
#
loop_
_entity.id
_entity.type
_entity.pdbx_description
1 polymer ?
#
loop_
_entity_poly.entity_id
_entity_poly.type
_entity_poly.pdbx_seq_one_letter_code
_entity_poly.pdbx_strand_id
1 'polypeptide(L)'
;MLFCRVRLDLKQGDRVLLVYPPGLDFIVTFLACLKAGVVAVPVYPPDPRKMKKDISMFVAVTQNCQAKTALTCSMYYNVKKIAAIKEKFTFSGAAQWPEHLSWVVTDDLVDAKGIEPAKHWLTQSPSAESTAFLQYTSGSTSAPKGVVLSHGNLNHNLRTISSALQAGRDTVVVSWLPQYHDMGLIGAYLGIIFNGGTGVYLSPFSFIRDPCQWLRLVSKHRATHLQAPNFAYSLLARKSDRLTVGLSSGEHVDLSSVRHMINGAEPIQGEAIDNFYRAFSPFGLREVVKPTYGLAEHTVYVCGGGKQRLWVDKQALESERIFRVVEKTSEAGLVKEMIGCGVPSLKDYGIDVRIVDSESGQEKPEGETGEVWISSASKAQGYYGDEMREFSAEAFKAKLAGESEGKVYLKTGDLGVIYNEELFICGRMKDLVIIRGRNHYPQDLEATAETHEELRPGCCAAFSYVAGDNDEEEKLAVVAELRDPAITNKASLCGKIRSAIAREHGVKVTLVVLLAPRTIPKTTSGKISRSRCKKALEDKALEELYRNEDMIAEIPVEYDGGDEAVAGETMDRNVNGPRVAPTDSGAPKSNLPSVITGVPPDQVYAFLANELAHTLGVEPSQINNSTPLQELGLDSMALTQLQGVIAQKYQVHVEEELLYGETTTLASLHAGLCGGTSGNRTGGVSSAGTAKQKLFCGCIAC
;
A
#
# COMPACT_ATOMS: atom_id res chain seq x y z
N MET A 1 7.38 -32.33 -20.67
CA MET A 1 8.74 -32.93 -20.53
C MET A 1 9.42 -33.12 -21.90
N LEU A 2 8.89 -33.97 -22.78
CA LEU A 2 9.26 -34.04 -24.21
C LEU A 2 9.14 -32.69 -24.94
N PHE A 3 8.15 -31.94 -24.50
CA PHE A 3 7.65 -30.71 -25.12
C PHE A 3 8.72 -29.64 -25.34
N CYS A 4 9.54 -29.34 -24.32
CA CYS A 4 10.50 -28.24 -24.43
C CYS A 4 11.64 -28.57 -25.40
N ARG A 5 12.27 -29.75 -25.27
CA ARG A 5 13.47 -30.10 -26.05
C ARG A 5 13.18 -30.65 -27.45
N VAL A 6 12.10 -31.41 -27.65
CA VAL A 6 11.91 -32.20 -28.89
C VAL A 6 11.10 -31.45 -29.95
N ARG A 7 10.08 -30.66 -29.55
CA ARG A 7 9.22 -29.94 -30.50
C ARG A 7 9.50 -28.45 -30.62
N LEU A 8 10.07 -27.84 -29.58
CA LEU A 8 10.32 -26.40 -29.53
C LEU A 8 11.78 -26.00 -29.76
N ASP A 9 12.67 -26.97 -29.98
CA ASP A 9 14.12 -26.76 -30.11
C ASP A 9 14.74 -25.97 -28.93
N LEU A 10 14.12 -26.06 -27.73
CA LEU A 10 14.64 -25.40 -26.53
C LEU A 10 15.80 -26.22 -25.97
N LYS A 11 16.90 -25.53 -25.67
CA LYS A 11 18.11 -26.11 -25.12
C LYS A 11 18.21 -25.85 -23.63
N GLN A 12 19.11 -26.57 -22.96
CA GLN A 12 19.42 -26.28 -21.56
C GLN A 12 19.88 -24.84 -21.40
N GLY A 13 19.36 -24.17 -20.38
CA GLY A 13 19.65 -22.76 -20.11
C GLY A 13 18.81 -21.79 -20.93
N ASP A 14 18.02 -22.22 -21.92
CA ASP A 14 17.10 -21.30 -22.60
C ASP A 14 16.04 -20.77 -21.63
N ARG A 15 15.64 -19.51 -21.80
CA ARG A 15 14.65 -18.84 -20.96
C ARG A 15 13.31 -18.82 -21.66
N VAL A 16 12.28 -19.21 -20.93
CA VAL A 16 10.93 -19.35 -21.48
C VAL A 16 9.92 -18.67 -20.57
N LEU A 17 9.16 -17.73 -21.13
CA LEU A 17 8.10 -17.04 -20.43
C LEU A 17 6.92 -17.99 -20.22
N LEU A 18 6.42 -18.06 -18.98
CA LEU A 18 5.22 -18.83 -18.65
C LEU A 18 4.06 -17.85 -18.44
N VAL A 19 3.19 -17.77 -19.44
CA VAL A 19 2.07 -16.81 -19.51
C VAL A 19 0.75 -17.57 -19.43
N TYR A 20 0.30 -17.84 -18.21
CA TYR A 20 -0.88 -18.66 -17.97
C TYR A 20 -1.84 -17.94 -17.04
N PRO A 21 -3.17 -18.16 -17.15
CA PRO A 21 -4.08 -17.85 -16.07
C PRO A 21 -3.82 -18.79 -14.86
N PRO A 22 -4.32 -18.46 -13.66
CA PRO A 22 -4.19 -19.33 -12.49
C PRO A 22 -4.74 -20.74 -12.78
N GLY A 23 -3.96 -21.78 -12.55
CA GLY A 23 -4.36 -23.16 -12.89
C GLY A 23 -3.21 -24.16 -12.96
N LEU A 24 -3.57 -25.44 -13.10
CA LEU A 24 -2.60 -26.55 -13.10
C LEU A 24 -1.67 -26.57 -14.32
N ASP A 25 -2.12 -26.07 -15.47
CA ASP A 25 -1.32 -26.04 -16.70
C ASP A 25 0.01 -25.29 -16.51
N PHE A 26 -0.03 -24.19 -15.76
CA PHE A 26 1.17 -23.45 -15.39
C PHE A 26 2.14 -24.31 -14.57
N ILE A 27 1.65 -25.02 -13.56
CA ILE A 27 2.48 -25.84 -12.66
C ILE A 27 3.10 -27.01 -13.42
N VAL A 28 2.31 -27.70 -14.25
CA VAL A 28 2.79 -28.78 -15.10
C VAL A 28 3.88 -28.27 -16.05
N THR A 29 3.68 -27.10 -16.65
CA THR A 29 4.65 -26.50 -17.57
C THR A 29 5.92 -26.04 -16.83
N PHE A 30 5.79 -25.43 -15.66
CA PHE A 30 6.91 -25.03 -14.81
C PHE A 30 7.78 -26.23 -14.45
N LEU A 31 7.18 -27.33 -13.97
CA LEU A 31 7.91 -28.56 -13.67
C LEU A 31 8.54 -29.19 -14.92
N ALA A 32 7.90 -29.06 -16.07
CA ALA A 32 8.45 -29.53 -17.34
C ALA A 32 9.71 -28.73 -17.74
N CYS A 33 9.71 -27.41 -17.55
CA CYS A 33 10.89 -26.55 -17.76
C CYS A 33 12.03 -26.97 -16.83
N LEU A 34 11.75 -27.09 -15.52
CA LEU A 34 12.73 -27.53 -14.54
C LEU A 34 13.38 -28.86 -14.91
N LYS A 35 12.56 -29.86 -15.27
CA LYS A 35 13.08 -31.17 -15.68
C LYS A 35 13.90 -31.10 -16.96
N ALA A 36 13.53 -30.24 -17.92
CA ALA A 36 14.23 -30.03 -19.19
C ALA A 36 15.53 -29.22 -19.07
N GLY A 37 15.83 -28.67 -17.88
CA GLY A 37 16.92 -27.71 -17.69
C GLY A 37 16.69 -26.38 -18.42
N VAL A 38 15.43 -26.07 -18.74
CA VAL A 38 15.01 -24.80 -19.34
C VAL A 38 14.66 -23.86 -18.20
N VAL A 39 15.17 -22.63 -18.25
CA VAL A 39 14.94 -21.61 -17.23
C VAL A 39 13.52 -21.07 -17.38
N ALA A 40 12.65 -21.41 -16.44
CA ALA A 40 11.30 -20.86 -16.42
C ALA A 40 11.32 -19.37 -16.06
N VAL A 41 10.44 -18.58 -16.66
CA VAL A 41 10.22 -17.18 -16.29
C VAL A 41 8.72 -16.97 -16.06
N PRO A 42 8.22 -17.24 -14.84
CA PRO A 42 6.84 -16.98 -14.47
C PRO A 42 6.50 -15.50 -14.62
N VAL A 43 5.44 -15.19 -15.36
CA VAL A 43 4.93 -13.82 -15.50
C VAL A 43 3.43 -13.79 -15.28
N TYR A 44 2.97 -12.72 -14.64
CA TYR A 44 1.55 -12.46 -14.55
C TYR A 44 1.00 -12.19 -15.96
N PRO A 45 -0.05 -12.90 -16.41
CA PRO A 45 -0.59 -12.69 -17.75
C PRO A 45 -1.18 -11.28 -17.86
N PRO A 46 -0.74 -10.45 -18.83
CA PRO A 46 -1.33 -9.11 -19.00
C PRO A 46 -2.85 -9.15 -19.13
N ASP A 47 -3.56 -8.29 -18.37
CA ASP A 47 -5.02 -8.20 -18.47
C ASP A 47 -5.38 -7.51 -19.80
N PRO A 48 -6.09 -8.19 -20.72
CA PRO A 48 -6.45 -7.62 -22.02
C PRO A 48 -7.42 -6.43 -21.91
N ARG A 49 -8.00 -6.17 -20.73
CA ARG A 49 -8.82 -4.98 -20.44
C ARG A 49 -8.00 -3.80 -19.89
N LYS A 50 -6.76 -4.02 -19.47
CA LYS A 50 -5.83 -3.02 -18.92
C LYS A 50 -4.50 -3.01 -19.70
N MET A 51 -4.58 -3.13 -21.03
CA MET A 51 -3.45 -3.45 -21.91
C MET A 51 -2.24 -2.52 -21.72
N LYS A 52 -2.41 -1.19 -21.62
CA LYS A 52 -1.29 -0.22 -21.60
C LYS A 52 -0.25 -0.48 -20.49
N LYS A 53 -0.69 -0.75 -19.26
CA LYS A 53 0.21 -0.86 -18.09
C LYS A 53 0.85 -2.25 -17.98
N ASP A 54 0.04 -3.30 -18.12
CA ASP A 54 0.49 -4.67 -17.91
C ASP A 54 1.39 -5.16 -19.05
N ILE A 55 1.15 -4.70 -20.29
CA ILE A 55 1.99 -5.08 -21.43
C ILE A 55 3.38 -4.45 -21.36
N SER A 56 3.50 -3.23 -20.82
CA SER A 56 4.79 -2.54 -20.65
C SER A 56 5.70 -3.31 -19.70
N MET A 57 5.15 -3.82 -18.58
CA MET A 57 5.88 -4.68 -17.66
C MET A 57 6.28 -6.01 -18.32
N PHE A 58 5.37 -6.62 -19.08
CA PHE A 58 5.65 -7.84 -19.82
C PHE A 58 6.77 -7.67 -20.86
N VAL A 59 6.76 -6.57 -21.61
CA VAL A 59 7.81 -6.21 -22.58
C VAL A 59 9.15 -6.02 -21.88
N ALA A 60 9.18 -5.26 -20.78
CA ALA A 60 10.41 -5.05 -19.99
C ALA A 60 10.99 -6.37 -19.47
N VAL A 61 10.16 -7.27 -18.95
CA VAL A 61 10.58 -8.61 -18.52
C VAL A 61 11.10 -9.42 -19.71
N THR A 62 10.40 -9.42 -20.85
CA THR A 62 10.79 -10.15 -22.05
C THR A 62 12.16 -9.69 -22.56
N GLN A 63 12.38 -8.37 -22.62
CA GLN A 63 13.65 -7.76 -23.03
C GLN A 63 14.77 -8.10 -22.05
N ASN A 64 14.53 -7.98 -20.74
CA ASN A 64 15.54 -8.25 -19.72
C ASN A 64 15.97 -9.73 -19.70
N CYS A 65 15.03 -10.69 -19.76
CA CYS A 65 15.37 -12.12 -19.81
C CYS A 65 15.76 -12.62 -21.21
N GLN A 66 15.61 -11.80 -22.25
CA GLN A 66 15.90 -12.17 -23.64
C GLN A 66 15.22 -13.48 -24.08
N ALA A 67 14.00 -13.72 -23.59
CA ALA A 67 13.24 -14.92 -23.94
C ALA A 67 12.76 -14.86 -25.39
N LYS A 68 12.94 -15.96 -26.13
CA LYS A 68 12.47 -16.11 -27.52
C LYS A 68 11.13 -16.84 -27.62
N THR A 69 10.70 -17.48 -26.52
CA THR A 69 9.51 -18.32 -26.48
C THR A 69 8.65 -17.98 -25.27
N ALA A 70 7.35 -17.89 -25.49
CA ALA A 70 6.33 -17.82 -24.45
C ALA A 70 5.39 -19.02 -24.56
N LEU A 71 5.17 -19.68 -23.43
CA LEU A 71 4.25 -20.80 -23.29
C LEU A 71 2.95 -20.30 -22.66
N THR A 72 1.82 -20.76 -23.17
CA THR A 72 0.48 -20.39 -22.70
C THR A 72 -0.53 -21.52 -22.98
N CYS A 73 -1.78 -21.34 -22.55
CA CYS A 73 -2.90 -22.23 -22.90
C CYS A 73 -3.81 -21.60 -23.95
N SER A 74 -4.62 -22.44 -24.61
CA SER A 74 -5.54 -22.04 -25.68
C SER A 74 -6.50 -20.94 -25.22
N MET A 75 -6.98 -21.02 -23.97
CA MET A 75 -7.85 -20.01 -23.36
C MET A 75 -7.22 -18.62 -23.41
N TYR A 76 -6.03 -18.43 -22.85
CA TYR A 76 -5.40 -17.12 -22.78
C TYR A 76 -4.93 -16.65 -24.16
N TYR A 77 -4.41 -17.56 -24.99
CA TYR A 77 -3.99 -17.24 -26.34
C TYR A 77 -5.13 -16.68 -27.21
N ASN A 78 -6.32 -17.25 -27.10
CA ASN A 78 -7.51 -16.74 -27.81
C ASN A 78 -7.92 -15.35 -27.30
N VAL A 79 -7.89 -15.12 -25.99
CA VAL A 79 -8.17 -13.81 -25.40
C VAL A 79 -7.15 -12.77 -25.88
N LYS A 80 -5.85 -13.11 -25.93
CA LYS A 80 -4.78 -12.27 -26.47
C LYS A 80 -5.04 -11.89 -27.93
N LYS A 81 -5.42 -12.86 -28.78
CA LYS A 81 -5.76 -12.62 -30.19
C LYS A 81 -6.92 -11.63 -30.34
N ILE A 82 -8.00 -11.82 -29.57
CA ILE A 82 -9.17 -10.94 -29.62
C ILE A 82 -8.80 -9.51 -29.21
N ALA A 83 -7.99 -9.35 -28.16
CA ALA A 83 -7.55 -8.04 -27.71
C ALA A 83 -6.67 -7.33 -28.76
N ALA A 84 -5.73 -8.04 -29.38
CA ALA A 84 -4.89 -7.50 -30.44
C ALA A 84 -5.69 -7.06 -31.68
N ILE A 85 -6.79 -7.76 -32.00
CA ILE A 85 -7.70 -7.36 -33.09
C ILE A 85 -8.43 -6.07 -32.71
N LYS A 86 -8.98 -5.97 -31.49
CA LYS A 86 -9.67 -4.77 -31.02
C LYS A 86 -8.76 -3.53 -31.04
N GLU A 87 -7.52 -3.66 -30.59
CA GLU A 87 -6.57 -2.54 -30.60
C GLU A 87 -6.24 -2.03 -32.00
N LYS A 88 -6.16 -2.92 -33.00
CA LYS A 88 -5.99 -2.53 -34.41
C LYS A 88 -7.17 -1.71 -34.94
N PHE A 89 -8.39 -1.96 -34.44
CA PHE A 89 -9.59 -1.22 -34.83
C PHE A 89 -9.78 0.09 -34.05
N THR A 90 -9.27 0.19 -32.83
CA THR A 90 -9.46 1.38 -31.96
C THR A 90 -8.34 2.43 -32.07
N PHE A 91 -7.30 2.21 -32.88
CA PHE A 91 -6.17 3.15 -33.11
C PHE A 91 -5.59 3.77 -31.83
N SER A 92 -5.60 3.04 -30.71
CA SER A 92 -5.38 3.62 -29.37
C SER A 92 -3.91 3.73 -28.93
N GLY A 93 -2.96 3.43 -29.83
CA GLY A 93 -1.51 3.58 -29.59
C GLY A 93 -0.97 2.84 -28.36
N ALA A 94 -1.60 1.72 -27.96
CA ALA A 94 -1.15 0.93 -26.82
C ALA A 94 0.14 0.15 -27.15
N ALA A 95 0.97 -0.10 -26.13
CA ALA A 95 2.22 -0.82 -26.27
C ALA A 95 1.99 -2.23 -26.88
N GLN A 96 2.81 -2.58 -27.86
CA GLN A 96 2.63 -3.80 -28.66
C GLN A 96 3.29 -5.01 -28.00
N TRP A 97 2.74 -6.19 -28.28
CA TRP A 97 3.39 -7.45 -27.93
C TRP A 97 4.75 -7.56 -28.63
N PRO A 98 5.80 -8.12 -27.98
CA PRO A 98 7.09 -8.31 -28.63
C PRO A 98 6.98 -9.22 -29.87
N GLU A 99 7.33 -8.70 -31.05
CA GLU A 99 7.19 -9.42 -32.33
C GLU A 99 8.12 -10.64 -32.45
N HIS A 100 9.29 -10.58 -31.81
CA HIS A 100 10.27 -11.67 -31.82
C HIS A 100 9.87 -12.88 -30.96
N LEU A 101 8.79 -12.77 -30.18
CA LEU A 101 8.40 -13.78 -29.21
C LEU A 101 7.51 -14.84 -29.88
N SER A 102 8.00 -16.07 -29.94
CA SER A 102 7.23 -17.22 -30.42
C SER A 102 6.26 -17.71 -29.34
N TRP A 103 4.96 -17.66 -29.63
CA TRP A 103 3.90 -18.11 -28.71
C TRP A 103 3.53 -19.56 -28.98
N VAL A 104 3.58 -20.38 -27.95
CA VAL A 104 3.22 -21.79 -28.02
C VAL A 104 2.07 -22.09 -27.07
N VAL A 105 1.05 -22.72 -27.62
CA VAL A 105 -0.13 -23.19 -26.90
C VAL A 105 0.11 -24.62 -26.45
N THR A 106 0.09 -24.88 -25.14
CA THR A 106 0.59 -26.14 -24.57
C THR A 106 -0.46 -27.23 -24.43
N ASP A 107 -1.73 -26.87 -24.29
CA ASP A 107 -2.86 -27.80 -24.24
C ASP A 107 -3.15 -28.45 -25.61
N ASP A 108 -2.90 -27.74 -26.71
CA ASP A 108 -2.95 -28.32 -28.07
C ASP A 108 -1.94 -29.46 -28.31
N LEU A 109 -0.97 -29.61 -27.40
CA LEU A 109 0.17 -30.51 -27.57
C LEU A 109 0.08 -31.76 -26.71
N VAL A 110 -0.88 -31.82 -25.78
CA VAL A 110 -1.16 -33.00 -24.95
C VAL A 110 -1.76 -34.13 -25.80
N ASP A 111 -2.50 -33.78 -26.86
CA ASP A 111 -3.14 -34.72 -27.79
C ASP A 111 -2.31 -35.02 -29.05
N ALA A 112 -1.05 -34.57 -29.09
CA ALA A 112 -0.20 -34.75 -30.26
C ALA A 112 0.20 -36.23 -30.44
N LYS A 113 -0.42 -36.89 -31.43
CA LYS A 113 -0.10 -38.27 -31.84
C LYS A 113 1.40 -38.42 -32.18
N GLY A 114 1.99 -39.58 -31.82
CA GLY A 114 3.35 -39.97 -32.20
C GLY A 114 4.45 -39.67 -31.18
N ILE A 115 4.10 -39.26 -29.96
CA ILE A 115 5.04 -39.11 -28.86
C ILE A 115 5.00 -40.37 -27.99
N GLU A 116 6.13 -41.05 -27.84
CA GLU A 116 6.31 -42.13 -26.85
C GLU A 116 7.06 -41.58 -25.62
N PRO A 117 6.37 -41.25 -24.51
CA PRO A 117 7.00 -40.63 -23.35
C PRO A 117 8.18 -41.44 -22.78
N ALA A 118 8.09 -42.76 -22.85
CA ALA A 118 9.13 -43.68 -22.40
C ALA A 118 10.46 -43.54 -23.18
N LYS A 119 10.42 -43.12 -24.46
CA LYS A 119 11.62 -42.96 -25.31
C LYS A 119 12.36 -41.64 -25.12
N HIS A 120 11.74 -40.66 -24.48
CA HIS A 120 12.35 -39.34 -24.26
C HIS A 120 12.29 -38.91 -22.79
N TRP A 121 12.37 -39.88 -21.89
CA TRP A 121 12.65 -39.60 -20.50
C TRP A 121 14.00 -38.89 -20.41
N LEU A 122 14.03 -37.72 -19.77
CA LEU A 122 15.28 -36.98 -19.58
C LEU A 122 16.15 -37.76 -18.61
N THR A 123 17.27 -38.27 -19.11
CA THR A 123 18.23 -39.08 -18.33
C THR A 123 19.15 -38.23 -17.48
N GLN A 124 19.30 -36.94 -17.81
CA GLN A 124 20.13 -35.99 -17.07
C GLN A 124 19.26 -35.04 -16.27
N SER A 125 19.48 -35.00 -14.95
CA SER A 125 18.87 -34.02 -14.06
C SER A 125 19.75 -32.76 -14.00
N PRO A 126 19.17 -31.55 -13.86
CA PRO A 126 19.93 -30.34 -13.60
C PRO A 126 20.78 -30.46 -12.32
N SER A 127 21.94 -29.77 -12.29
CA SER A 127 22.74 -29.67 -11.07
C SER A 127 22.11 -28.70 -10.06
N ALA A 128 22.58 -28.71 -8.81
CA ALA A 128 22.10 -27.78 -7.79
C ALA A 128 22.40 -26.30 -8.14
N GLU A 129 23.48 -26.03 -8.86
CA GLU A 129 23.94 -24.70 -9.26
C GLU A 129 23.24 -24.20 -10.53
N SER A 130 22.60 -25.11 -11.27
CA SER A 130 21.86 -24.76 -12.47
C SER A 130 20.68 -23.84 -12.12
N THR A 131 20.50 -22.77 -12.90
CA THR A 131 19.34 -21.88 -12.76
C THR A 131 18.05 -22.66 -13.03
N ALA A 132 17.15 -22.67 -12.05
CA ALA A 132 15.84 -23.28 -12.16
C ALA A 132 14.86 -22.31 -12.84
N PHE A 133 14.78 -21.07 -12.33
CA PHE A 133 13.88 -20.06 -12.87
C PHE A 133 14.33 -18.65 -12.49
N LEU A 134 13.79 -17.65 -13.21
CA LEU A 134 13.94 -16.24 -12.87
C LEU A 134 12.65 -15.76 -12.19
N GLN A 135 12.77 -15.36 -10.92
CA GLN A 135 11.67 -14.73 -10.20
C GLN A 135 11.75 -13.22 -10.38
N TYR A 136 10.90 -12.66 -11.23
CA TYR A 136 10.82 -11.21 -11.34
C TYR A 136 10.16 -10.62 -10.11
N THR A 137 10.80 -9.59 -9.55
CA THR A 137 10.23 -8.76 -8.49
C THR A 137 9.80 -7.43 -9.07
N SER A 138 8.63 -6.95 -8.64
CA SER A 138 8.12 -5.63 -8.98
C SER A 138 8.79 -4.56 -8.10
N GLY A 139 10.13 -4.63 -7.95
CA GLY A 139 10.90 -3.88 -6.96
C GLY A 139 10.52 -2.39 -6.84
N SER A 140 10.91 -1.75 -5.73
CA SER A 140 10.66 -0.31 -5.50
C SER A 140 11.27 0.61 -6.59
N THR A 141 12.16 0.09 -7.44
CA THR A 141 12.71 0.74 -8.62
C THR A 141 11.83 0.57 -9.87
N SER A 142 11.81 1.55 -10.78
CA SER A 142 10.96 1.58 -11.98
C SER A 142 11.13 0.41 -12.97
N ALA A 143 12.25 -0.33 -12.94
CA ALA A 143 12.52 -1.48 -13.81
C ALA A 143 12.43 -2.84 -13.08
N PRO A 144 11.83 -3.88 -13.70
CA PRO A 144 11.70 -5.21 -13.09
C PRO A 144 13.04 -5.93 -13.01
N LYS A 145 13.32 -6.58 -11.86
CA LYS A 145 14.58 -7.31 -11.62
C LYS A 145 14.32 -8.81 -11.58
N GLY A 146 15.01 -9.58 -12.41
CA GLY A 146 14.92 -11.04 -12.41
C GLY A 146 15.87 -11.65 -11.39
N VAL A 147 15.36 -12.18 -10.28
CA VAL A 147 16.17 -12.89 -9.28
C VAL A 147 16.51 -14.28 -9.83
N VAL A 148 17.80 -14.62 -9.87
CA VAL A 148 18.31 -15.89 -10.41
C VAL A 148 18.26 -16.95 -9.31
N LEU A 149 17.30 -17.88 -9.40
CA LEU A 149 17.11 -18.96 -8.43
C LEU A 149 17.59 -20.29 -8.99
N SER A 150 18.50 -20.95 -8.26
CA SER A 150 19.02 -22.27 -8.63
C SER A 150 18.16 -23.42 -8.10
N HIS A 151 18.38 -24.62 -8.62
CA HIS A 151 17.75 -25.83 -8.08
C HIS A 151 18.15 -26.10 -6.61
N GLY A 152 19.40 -25.79 -6.25
CA GLY A 152 19.93 -25.89 -4.90
C GLY A 152 19.26 -24.89 -3.95
N ASN A 153 19.06 -23.66 -4.39
CA ASN A 153 18.32 -22.65 -3.64
C ASN A 153 16.90 -23.13 -3.31
N LEU A 154 16.17 -23.62 -4.31
CA LEU A 154 14.82 -24.16 -4.14
C LEU A 154 14.80 -25.35 -3.17
N ASN A 155 15.67 -26.34 -3.37
CA ASN A 155 15.71 -27.53 -2.52
C ASN A 155 16.01 -27.16 -1.06
N HIS A 156 16.97 -26.26 -0.81
CA HIS A 156 17.30 -25.82 0.53
C HIS A 156 16.13 -25.07 1.20
N ASN A 157 15.51 -24.12 0.49
CA ASN A 157 14.41 -23.35 1.04
C ASN A 157 13.14 -24.20 1.28
N LEU A 158 12.81 -25.11 0.36
CA LEU A 158 11.68 -26.03 0.50
C LEU A 158 11.85 -26.99 1.69
N ARG A 159 13.06 -27.50 1.93
CA ARG A 159 13.36 -28.31 3.14
C ARG A 159 13.19 -27.49 4.41
N THR A 160 13.66 -26.25 4.40
CA THR A 160 13.53 -25.33 5.53
C THR A 160 12.05 -25.07 5.84
N ILE A 161 11.25 -24.71 4.83
CA ILE A 161 9.80 -24.48 4.98
C ILE A 161 9.09 -25.74 5.47
N SER A 162 9.40 -26.89 4.86
CA SER A 162 8.81 -28.19 5.23
C SER A 162 9.06 -28.49 6.71
N SER A 163 10.29 -28.33 7.19
CA SER A 163 10.65 -28.54 8.60
C SER A 163 9.99 -27.50 9.51
N ALA A 164 10.08 -26.21 9.18
CA ALA A 164 9.54 -25.12 9.99
C ALA A 164 8.01 -25.20 10.16
N LEU A 165 7.31 -25.68 9.13
CA LEU A 165 5.85 -25.88 9.15
C LEU A 165 5.44 -27.30 9.54
N GLN A 166 6.38 -28.20 9.83
CA GLN A 166 6.11 -29.62 10.10
C GLN A 166 5.22 -30.26 9.02
N ALA A 167 5.48 -29.91 7.76
CA ALA A 167 4.67 -30.34 6.63
C ALA A 167 5.07 -31.75 6.16
N GLY A 168 4.07 -32.55 5.79
CA GLY A 168 4.25 -33.91 5.29
C GLY A 168 3.20 -34.30 4.24
N ARG A 169 3.02 -35.60 4.00
CA ARG A 169 2.03 -36.11 3.03
C ARG A 169 0.57 -35.87 3.45
N ASP A 170 0.34 -35.71 4.75
CA ASP A 170 -0.94 -35.35 5.35
C ASP A 170 -1.24 -33.84 5.26
N THR A 171 -0.30 -33.04 4.73
CA THR A 171 -0.53 -31.62 4.52
C THR A 171 -1.56 -31.41 3.42
N VAL A 172 -2.61 -30.68 3.78
CA VAL A 172 -3.59 -30.09 2.85
C VAL A 172 -3.43 -28.58 2.88
N VAL A 173 -3.09 -27.97 1.74
CA VAL A 173 -2.99 -26.52 1.54
C VAL A 173 -4.20 -26.03 0.77
N VAL A 174 -4.82 -24.94 1.24
CA VAL A 174 -5.77 -24.17 0.43
C VAL A 174 -5.19 -22.78 0.21
N SER A 175 -4.94 -22.40 -1.05
CA SER A 175 -4.28 -21.12 -1.37
C SER A 175 -4.93 -20.40 -2.55
N TRP A 176 -4.99 -19.08 -2.46
CA TRP A 176 -5.40 -18.18 -3.55
C TRP A 176 -4.23 -17.34 -4.07
N LEU A 177 -3.04 -17.49 -3.48
CA LEU A 177 -1.91 -16.64 -3.79
C LEU A 177 -1.46 -16.87 -5.24
N PRO A 178 -1.09 -15.81 -5.97
CA PRO A 178 -0.73 -15.97 -7.36
C PRO A 178 0.50 -16.88 -7.52
N GLN A 179 0.40 -17.85 -8.43
CA GLN A 179 1.45 -18.80 -8.79
C GLN A 179 2.69 -18.18 -9.47
N TYR A 180 2.68 -16.86 -9.69
CA TYR A 180 3.79 -16.10 -10.27
C TYR A 180 4.62 -15.35 -9.21
N HIS A 181 4.19 -15.38 -7.96
CA HIS A 181 4.92 -14.83 -6.82
C HIS A 181 5.57 -15.92 -6.01
N ASP A 182 6.73 -15.63 -5.45
CA ASP A 182 7.50 -16.49 -4.56
C ASP A 182 6.65 -17.15 -3.46
N MET A 183 5.86 -16.40 -2.70
CA MET A 183 5.02 -16.95 -1.63
C MET A 183 4.00 -17.95 -2.18
N GLY A 184 3.33 -17.63 -3.29
CA GLY A 184 2.41 -18.55 -3.93
C GLY A 184 3.14 -19.76 -4.52
N LEU A 185 4.00 -19.51 -5.50
CA LEU A 185 4.76 -20.51 -6.24
C LEU A 185 5.56 -21.44 -5.34
N ILE A 186 6.48 -20.90 -4.54
CA ILE A 186 7.41 -21.70 -3.72
C ILE A 186 6.67 -22.23 -2.49
N GLY A 187 5.98 -21.36 -1.75
CA GLY A 187 5.30 -21.74 -0.50
C GLY A 187 4.12 -22.71 -0.69
N ALA A 188 3.15 -22.35 -1.54
CA ALA A 188 1.90 -23.11 -1.66
C ALA A 188 1.91 -24.21 -2.73
N TYR A 189 2.61 -24.02 -3.85
CA TYR A 189 2.62 -25.00 -4.94
C TYR A 189 3.83 -25.94 -4.87
N LEU A 190 5.05 -25.41 -4.88
CA LEU A 190 6.24 -26.25 -4.81
C LEU A 190 6.39 -26.89 -3.42
N GLY A 191 6.04 -26.17 -2.36
CA GLY A 191 5.99 -26.70 -0.99
C GLY A 191 5.10 -27.93 -0.87
N ILE A 192 3.89 -27.91 -1.46
CA ILE A 192 3.00 -29.06 -1.39
C ILE A 192 3.50 -30.25 -2.21
N ILE A 193 4.05 -29.99 -3.40
CA ILE A 193 4.62 -31.01 -4.28
C ILE A 193 5.83 -31.66 -3.62
N PHE A 194 6.69 -30.86 -2.99
CA PHE A 194 7.88 -31.32 -2.26
C PHE A 194 7.50 -32.27 -1.11
N ASN A 195 6.45 -31.97 -0.37
CA ASN A 195 5.98 -32.76 0.76
C ASN A 195 5.11 -33.97 0.36
N GLY A 196 4.63 -34.02 -0.88
CA GLY A 196 3.71 -35.05 -1.36
C GLY A 196 2.29 -34.93 -0.76
N GLY A 197 1.88 -33.70 -0.42
CA GLY A 197 0.54 -33.42 0.13
C GLY A 197 -0.49 -33.06 -0.95
N THR A 198 -1.61 -32.47 -0.52
CA THR A 198 -2.73 -32.06 -1.40
C THR A 198 -2.88 -30.53 -1.45
N GLY A 199 -2.92 -29.96 -2.65
CA GLY A 199 -3.16 -28.53 -2.88
C GLY A 199 -4.55 -28.27 -3.48
N VAL A 200 -5.30 -27.35 -2.88
CA VAL A 200 -6.58 -26.85 -3.39
C VAL A 200 -6.44 -25.35 -3.65
N TYR A 201 -6.80 -24.91 -4.85
CA TYR A 201 -6.50 -23.56 -5.29
C TYR A 201 -7.72 -22.83 -5.83
N LEU A 202 -7.80 -21.55 -5.54
CA LEU A 202 -8.75 -20.62 -6.14
C LEU A 202 -7.98 -19.42 -6.72
N SER A 203 -8.61 -18.67 -7.64
CA SER A 203 -7.94 -17.51 -8.21
C SER A 203 -7.84 -16.36 -7.19
N PRO A 204 -6.81 -15.50 -7.26
CA PRO A 204 -6.75 -14.27 -6.46
C PRO A 204 -8.00 -13.40 -6.62
N PHE A 205 -8.57 -13.35 -7.82
CA PHE A 205 -9.81 -12.62 -8.10
C PHE A 205 -11.02 -13.19 -7.35
N SER A 206 -11.11 -14.52 -7.25
CA SER A 206 -12.16 -15.19 -6.47
C SER A 206 -12.07 -14.80 -5.00
N PHE A 207 -10.85 -14.81 -4.43
CA PHE A 207 -10.61 -14.37 -3.05
C PHE A 207 -11.00 -12.90 -2.82
N ILE A 208 -10.57 -11.98 -3.67
CA ILE A 208 -10.90 -10.56 -3.51
C ILE A 208 -12.42 -10.32 -3.62
N ARG A 209 -13.12 -11.05 -4.49
CA ARG A 209 -14.57 -10.94 -4.66
C ARG A 209 -15.34 -11.47 -3.44
N ASP A 210 -14.91 -12.59 -2.89
CA ASP A 210 -15.52 -13.27 -1.76
C ASP A 210 -14.46 -13.94 -0.87
N PRO A 211 -13.87 -13.19 0.08
CA PRO A 211 -12.76 -13.68 0.92
C PRO A 211 -13.14 -14.92 1.73
N CYS A 212 -14.39 -14.99 2.20
CA CYS A 212 -14.89 -16.11 3.00
C CYS A 212 -15.01 -17.42 2.21
N GLN A 213 -15.00 -17.37 0.86
CA GLN A 213 -14.92 -18.57 0.04
C GLN A 213 -13.66 -19.38 0.38
N TRP A 214 -12.56 -18.71 0.74
CA TRP A 214 -11.33 -19.38 1.14
C TRP A 214 -11.54 -20.23 2.40
N LEU A 215 -12.15 -19.68 3.45
CA LEU A 215 -12.41 -20.40 4.69
C LEU A 215 -13.48 -21.51 4.54
N ARG A 216 -14.45 -21.34 3.63
CA ARG A 216 -15.36 -22.43 3.25
C ARG A 216 -14.62 -23.60 2.60
N LEU A 217 -13.65 -23.32 1.72
CA LEU A 217 -12.80 -24.35 1.14
C LEU A 217 -11.88 -25.00 2.18
N VAL A 218 -11.37 -24.22 3.14
CA VAL A 218 -10.61 -24.74 4.29
C VAL A 218 -11.42 -25.78 5.05
N SER A 219 -12.68 -25.45 5.40
CA SER A 219 -13.55 -26.39 6.10
C SER A 219 -13.86 -27.62 5.25
N LYS A 220 -14.30 -27.42 4.00
CA LYS A 220 -14.66 -28.51 3.07
C LYS A 220 -13.52 -29.53 2.89
N HIS A 221 -12.29 -29.05 2.76
CA HIS A 221 -11.13 -29.90 2.49
C HIS A 221 -10.33 -30.24 3.75
N ARG A 222 -10.81 -29.85 4.93
CA ARG A 222 -10.10 -29.97 6.22
C ARG A 222 -8.65 -29.51 6.11
N ALA A 223 -8.46 -28.32 5.54
CA ALA A 223 -7.13 -27.80 5.26
C ALA A 223 -6.32 -27.62 6.54
N THR A 224 -5.02 -27.83 6.42
CA THR A 224 -4.10 -27.87 7.56
C THR A 224 -3.09 -26.72 7.53
N HIS A 225 -2.74 -26.25 6.33
CA HIS A 225 -1.72 -25.23 6.14
C HIS A 225 -2.26 -24.12 5.24
N LEU A 226 -2.11 -22.88 5.70
CA LEU A 226 -2.58 -21.67 5.04
C LEU A 226 -1.47 -20.63 5.04
N GLN A 227 -1.57 -19.69 4.11
CA GLN A 227 -0.62 -18.59 4.01
C GLN A 227 -1.28 -17.40 3.32
N ALA A 228 -1.06 -16.20 3.85
CA ALA A 228 -1.54 -14.96 3.27
C ALA A 228 -0.77 -13.74 3.82
N PRO A 229 -0.78 -12.61 3.12
CA PRO A 229 -0.36 -11.33 3.68
C PRO A 229 -1.30 -10.85 4.79
N ASN A 230 -0.81 -9.92 5.62
CA ASN A 230 -1.53 -9.35 6.76
C ASN A 230 -2.91 -8.79 6.39
N PHE A 231 -3.06 -8.13 5.24
CA PHE A 231 -4.31 -7.54 4.77
C PHE A 231 -5.44 -8.56 4.63
N ALA A 232 -5.10 -9.81 4.32
CA ALA A 232 -6.08 -10.87 4.14
C ALA A 232 -6.78 -11.21 5.47
N TYR A 233 -6.06 -11.16 6.59
CA TYR A 233 -6.60 -11.36 7.93
C TYR A 233 -7.58 -10.24 8.28
N SER A 234 -7.19 -8.97 8.06
CA SER A 234 -8.08 -7.82 8.26
C SER A 234 -9.31 -7.88 7.36
N LEU A 235 -9.15 -8.28 6.10
CA LEU A 235 -10.24 -8.39 5.13
C LEU A 235 -11.23 -9.50 5.52
N LEU A 236 -10.73 -10.66 5.96
CA LEU A 236 -11.57 -11.76 6.44
C LEU A 236 -12.35 -11.35 7.69
N ALA A 237 -11.69 -10.75 8.68
CA ALA A 237 -12.35 -10.28 9.90
C ALA A 237 -13.51 -9.32 9.59
N ARG A 238 -13.29 -8.35 8.69
CA ARG A 238 -14.33 -7.39 8.23
C ARG A 238 -15.47 -8.01 7.42
N LYS A 239 -15.27 -9.19 6.83
CA LYS A 239 -16.26 -9.89 5.98
C LYS A 239 -16.77 -11.18 6.63
N SER A 240 -16.53 -11.34 7.93
CA SER A 240 -16.87 -12.55 8.69
C SER A 240 -18.37 -12.86 8.68
N ASP A 241 -19.22 -11.84 8.57
CA ASP A 241 -20.67 -11.94 8.37
C ASP A 241 -21.06 -12.80 7.15
N ARG A 242 -20.19 -12.87 6.13
CA ARG A 242 -20.42 -13.62 4.90
C ARG A 242 -20.00 -15.09 4.98
N LEU A 243 -19.40 -15.53 6.08
CA LEU A 243 -18.83 -16.88 6.17
C LEU A 243 -19.91 -17.95 6.04
N THR A 244 -21.05 -17.74 6.69
CA THR A 244 -22.18 -18.68 6.76
C THR A 244 -23.26 -18.46 5.69
N VAL A 245 -23.12 -17.42 4.86
CA VAL A 245 -24.08 -17.12 3.80
C VAL A 245 -24.10 -18.25 2.76
N GLY A 246 -25.29 -18.76 2.47
CA GLY A 246 -25.51 -19.80 1.46
C GLY A 246 -25.25 -21.23 1.93
N LEU A 247 -24.96 -21.45 3.22
CA LEU A 247 -24.90 -22.79 3.79
C LEU A 247 -26.31 -23.40 3.90
N SER A 248 -26.41 -24.69 3.59
CA SER A 248 -27.66 -25.44 3.76
C SER A 248 -27.95 -25.69 5.25
N SER A 249 -29.20 -25.98 5.61
CA SER A 249 -29.55 -26.37 6.98
C SER A 249 -28.72 -27.58 7.42
N GLY A 250 -27.94 -27.42 8.49
CA GLY A 250 -27.04 -28.44 9.04
C GLY A 250 -25.58 -28.38 8.56
N GLU A 251 -25.26 -27.58 7.53
CA GLU A 251 -23.88 -27.29 7.17
C GLU A 251 -23.26 -26.26 8.14
N HIS A 252 -22.08 -26.57 8.64
CA HIS A 252 -21.32 -25.70 9.53
C HIS A 252 -19.88 -25.57 9.03
N VAL A 253 -19.28 -24.41 9.28
CA VAL A 253 -17.87 -24.17 9.00
C VAL A 253 -17.05 -24.64 10.20
N ASP A 254 -16.12 -25.55 9.94
CA ASP A 254 -15.14 -26.09 10.89
C ASP A 254 -13.71 -25.76 10.42
N LEU A 255 -12.98 -25.00 11.24
CA LEU A 255 -11.60 -24.57 11.02
C LEU A 255 -10.60 -25.28 11.96
N SER A 256 -11.05 -26.27 12.74
CA SER A 256 -10.22 -26.97 13.73
C SER A 256 -9.06 -27.78 13.13
N SER A 257 -9.14 -28.13 11.84
CA SER A 257 -8.11 -28.84 11.10
C SER A 257 -6.86 -28.00 10.83
N VAL A 258 -6.96 -26.67 10.90
CA VAL A 258 -5.82 -25.79 10.63
C VAL A 258 -4.76 -25.99 11.71
N ARG A 259 -3.51 -26.16 11.27
CA ARG A 259 -2.31 -26.34 12.10
C ARG A 259 -1.35 -25.16 11.98
N HIS A 260 -1.22 -24.63 10.76
CA HIS A 260 -0.32 -23.52 10.46
C HIS A 260 -0.98 -22.50 9.54
N MET A 261 -0.82 -21.22 9.84
CA MET A 261 -1.29 -20.12 9.01
C MET A 261 -0.23 -19.01 8.94
N ILE A 262 0.53 -18.95 7.85
CA ILE A 262 1.63 -17.98 7.70
C ILE A 262 1.06 -16.57 7.47
N ASN A 263 1.54 -15.61 8.26
CA ASN A 263 1.35 -14.18 8.03
C ASN A 263 2.72 -13.54 7.72
N GLY A 264 2.84 -12.90 6.56
CA GLY A 264 4.10 -12.30 6.13
C GLY A 264 3.97 -11.54 4.82
N ALA A 265 5.10 -11.29 4.17
CA ALA A 265 5.23 -10.51 2.93
C ALA A 265 4.94 -9.00 3.08
N GLU A 266 4.33 -8.53 4.16
CA GLU A 266 4.15 -7.12 4.49
C GLU A 266 4.23 -6.92 6.01
N PRO A 267 4.29 -5.67 6.51
CA PRO A 267 4.31 -5.43 7.95
C PRO A 267 3.11 -6.07 8.64
N ILE A 268 3.41 -6.79 9.72
CA ILE A 268 2.44 -7.60 10.46
C ILE A 268 1.85 -6.71 11.55
N GLN A 269 0.53 -6.58 11.57
CA GLN A 269 -0.19 -5.78 12.56
C GLN A 269 -0.86 -6.73 13.55
N GLY A 270 -0.58 -6.57 14.85
CA GLY A 270 -1.17 -7.42 15.88
C GLY A 270 -2.69 -7.31 15.92
N GLU A 271 -3.23 -6.11 15.71
CA GLU A 271 -4.69 -5.88 15.64
C GLU A 271 -5.37 -6.71 14.54
N ALA A 272 -4.73 -6.86 13.37
CA ALA A 272 -5.27 -7.69 12.29
C ALA A 272 -5.42 -9.16 12.71
N ILE A 273 -4.46 -9.67 13.48
CA ILE A 273 -4.46 -11.03 14.03
C ILE A 273 -5.51 -11.16 15.12
N ASP A 274 -5.60 -10.19 16.03
CA ASP A 274 -6.58 -10.16 17.12
C ASP A 274 -8.02 -10.18 16.58
N ASN A 275 -8.31 -9.30 15.62
CA ASN A 275 -9.61 -9.20 14.96
C ASN A 275 -9.97 -10.48 14.19
N PHE A 276 -8.97 -11.12 13.57
CA PHE A 276 -9.15 -12.39 12.89
C PHE A 276 -9.51 -13.52 13.85
N TYR A 277 -8.79 -13.69 14.96
CA TYR A 277 -9.17 -14.71 15.96
C TYR A 277 -10.52 -14.44 16.58
N ARG A 278 -10.83 -13.18 16.92
CA ARG A 278 -12.16 -12.81 17.45
C ARG A 278 -13.28 -13.25 16.51
N ALA A 279 -13.08 -13.11 15.20
CA ALA A 279 -14.07 -13.49 14.20
C ALA A 279 -14.16 -15.02 13.99
N PHE A 280 -13.05 -15.76 14.08
CA PHE A 280 -13.00 -17.15 13.58
C PHE A 280 -12.77 -18.24 14.63
N SER A 281 -12.38 -17.89 15.86
CA SER A 281 -12.32 -18.83 16.98
C SER A 281 -13.66 -19.55 17.26
N PRO A 282 -14.85 -18.92 17.11
CA PRO A 282 -16.13 -19.64 17.23
C PRO A 282 -16.33 -20.79 16.25
N PHE A 283 -15.57 -20.82 15.14
CA PHE A 283 -15.59 -21.88 14.13
C PHE A 283 -14.48 -22.93 14.35
N GLY A 284 -13.89 -22.99 15.54
CA GLY A 284 -12.87 -23.97 15.91
C GLY A 284 -11.43 -23.59 15.56
N LEU A 285 -11.20 -22.37 15.07
CA LEU A 285 -9.85 -21.89 14.77
C LEU A 285 -9.04 -21.65 16.07
N ARG A 286 -7.92 -22.38 16.20
CA ARG A 286 -6.95 -22.25 17.30
C ARG A 286 -5.88 -21.21 16.97
N GLU A 287 -5.00 -20.90 17.92
CA GLU A 287 -3.85 -20.01 17.70
C GLU A 287 -2.78 -20.64 16.79
N VAL A 288 -2.97 -20.48 15.48
CA VAL A 288 -2.17 -21.12 14.42
C VAL A 288 -1.48 -20.13 13.48
N VAL A 289 -1.76 -18.83 13.64
CA VAL A 289 -1.09 -17.76 12.88
C VAL A 289 0.38 -17.68 13.27
N LYS A 290 1.27 -17.67 12.27
CA LYS A 290 2.73 -17.65 12.43
C LYS A 290 3.31 -16.46 11.65
N PRO A 291 3.66 -15.36 12.33
CA PRO A 291 4.48 -14.31 11.75
C PRO A 291 5.74 -14.87 11.11
N THR A 292 6.09 -14.38 9.92
CA THR A 292 7.15 -14.93 9.07
C THR A 292 7.81 -13.84 8.25
N TYR A 293 9.14 -13.91 8.14
CA TYR A 293 9.95 -13.04 7.29
C TYR A 293 10.54 -13.79 6.10
N GLY A 294 10.60 -13.09 4.97
CA GLY A 294 10.88 -13.70 3.69
C GLY A 294 10.95 -12.71 2.52
N LEU A 295 11.76 -13.05 1.52
CA LEU A 295 11.99 -12.24 0.33
C LEU A 295 12.44 -13.12 -0.86
N ALA A 296 12.22 -12.62 -2.08
CA ALA A 296 12.53 -13.33 -3.32
C ALA A 296 14.03 -13.62 -3.46
N GLU A 297 14.88 -12.68 -3.07
CA GLU A 297 16.35 -12.79 -3.09
C GLU A 297 16.89 -13.89 -2.15
N HIS A 298 16.07 -14.39 -1.22
CA HIS A 298 16.35 -15.55 -0.37
C HIS A 298 15.40 -16.72 -0.67
N THR A 299 14.90 -16.83 -1.91
CA THR A 299 14.05 -17.93 -2.38
C THR A 299 12.71 -18.05 -1.66
N VAL A 300 12.24 -17.01 -0.98
CA VAL A 300 10.97 -16.85 -0.22
C VAL A 300 11.08 -16.86 1.30
N TYR A 301 11.69 -17.84 1.95
CA TYR A 301 11.61 -17.98 3.42
C TYR A 301 12.94 -17.73 4.12
N VAL A 302 12.94 -17.00 5.24
CA VAL A 302 14.11 -16.78 6.12
C VAL A 302 13.87 -17.40 7.49
N CYS A 303 12.83 -16.93 8.19
CA CYS A 303 12.45 -17.40 9.53
C CYS A 303 10.95 -17.20 9.75
N GLY A 304 10.38 -17.88 10.73
CA GLY A 304 8.95 -17.84 11.01
C GLY A 304 8.60 -18.40 12.38
N GLY A 305 7.32 -18.29 12.72
CA GLY A 305 6.82 -18.80 14.00
C GLY A 305 7.11 -17.90 15.19
N GLY A 306 7.28 -16.60 14.94
CA GLY A 306 7.47 -15.61 15.99
C GLY A 306 6.33 -15.61 17.00
N LYS A 307 6.70 -15.42 18.26
CA LYS A 307 5.79 -15.48 19.41
C LYS A 307 5.79 -14.15 20.17
N GLN A 308 6.80 -13.32 19.95
CA GLN A 308 6.94 -12.07 20.67
C GLN A 308 6.09 -10.96 20.04
N ARG A 309 5.37 -10.27 20.92
CA ARG A 309 4.62 -9.03 20.64
C ARG A 309 5.07 -8.02 21.67
N LEU A 310 5.81 -7.01 21.23
CA LEU A 310 6.47 -6.05 22.10
C LEU A 310 5.98 -4.64 21.79
N TRP A 311 6.04 -3.77 22.80
CA TRP A 311 5.87 -2.33 22.63
C TRP A 311 7.24 -1.68 22.75
N VAL A 312 7.56 -0.79 21.81
CA VAL A 312 8.84 -0.09 21.79
C VAL A 312 8.62 1.41 21.78
N ASP A 313 9.56 2.14 22.38
CA ASP A 313 9.64 3.59 22.31
C ASP A 313 9.77 4.02 20.84
N LYS A 314 8.74 4.71 20.34
CA LYS A 314 8.65 5.10 18.94
C LYS A 314 9.73 6.12 18.58
N GLN A 315 9.97 7.10 19.44
CA GLN A 315 10.95 8.14 19.19
C GLN A 315 12.37 7.58 19.16
N ALA A 316 12.69 6.69 20.11
CA ALA A 316 13.99 6.01 20.14
C ALA A 316 14.20 5.15 18.88
N LEU A 317 13.16 4.45 18.41
CA LEU A 317 13.26 3.65 17.19
C LEU A 317 13.45 4.50 15.92
N GLU A 318 12.67 5.57 15.79
CA GLU A 318 12.67 6.44 14.61
C GLU A 318 13.90 7.36 14.52
N SER A 319 14.29 7.96 15.66
CA SER A 319 15.32 9.01 15.70
C SER A 319 16.68 8.46 16.11
N GLU A 320 16.72 7.55 17.08
CA GLU A 320 17.98 7.02 17.65
C GLU A 320 18.36 5.65 17.07
N ARG A 321 17.47 5.00 16.30
CA ARG A 321 17.64 3.62 15.79
C ARG A 321 17.79 2.56 16.90
N ILE A 322 17.23 2.83 18.08
CA ILE A 322 17.30 1.96 19.26
C ILE A 322 15.97 1.23 19.45
N PHE A 323 16.02 -0.11 19.57
CA PHE A 323 14.85 -0.92 19.88
C PHE A 323 14.65 -1.00 21.41
N ARG A 324 14.14 0.09 21.98
CA ARG A 324 13.88 0.19 23.43
C ARG A 324 12.50 -0.36 23.77
N VAL A 325 12.45 -1.55 24.36
CA VAL A 325 11.20 -2.15 24.84
C VAL A 325 10.67 -1.36 26.04
N VAL A 326 9.38 -1.06 26.01
CA VAL A 326 8.65 -0.30 27.04
C VAL A 326 7.33 -1.00 27.37
N GLU A 327 6.70 -0.62 28.48
CA GLU A 327 5.35 -1.07 28.79
C GLU A 327 4.34 -0.48 27.81
N LYS A 328 3.25 -1.21 27.58
CA LYS A 328 2.13 -0.70 26.80
C LYS A 328 1.48 0.46 27.55
N THR A 329 1.48 1.65 26.97
CA THR A 329 0.79 2.83 27.51
C THR A 329 -0.50 3.12 26.75
N SER A 330 -1.40 3.91 27.35
CA SER A 330 -2.63 4.40 26.71
C SER A 330 -2.42 5.68 25.90
N GLU A 331 -1.22 6.28 25.97
CA GLU A 331 -0.90 7.52 25.25
C GLU A 331 -0.56 7.20 23.80
N ALA A 332 -1.46 7.59 22.90
CA ALA A 332 -1.30 7.40 21.47
C ALA A 332 -0.06 8.14 20.95
N GLY A 333 0.73 7.47 20.12
CA GLY A 333 1.88 8.07 19.43
C GLY A 333 3.24 7.93 20.13
N LEU A 334 3.30 7.48 21.39
CA LEU A 334 4.59 7.30 22.10
C LEU A 334 5.21 5.90 21.91
N VAL A 335 4.38 4.89 21.72
CA VAL A 335 4.81 3.50 21.62
C VAL A 335 4.39 2.88 20.29
N LYS A 336 5.25 2.03 19.74
CA LYS A 336 4.99 1.25 18.52
C LYS A 336 4.91 -0.23 18.87
N GLU A 337 3.90 -0.91 18.34
CA GLU A 337 3.80 -2.36 18.42
C GLU A 337 4.73 -3.02 17.40
N MET A 338 5.51 -3.99 17.86
CA MET A 338 6.45 -4.75 17.06
C MET A 338 6.18 -6.24 17.19
N ILE A 339 6.05 -6.92 16.04
CA ILE A 339 5.77 -8.35 15.97
C ILE A 339 7.03 -9.10 15.55
N GLY A 340 7.45 -10.06 16.38
CA GLY A 340 8.57 -10.93 16.08
C GLY A 340 8.24 -11.85 14.92
N CYS A 341 9.16 -11.98 13.97
CA CYS A 341 9.04 -12.80 12.77
C CYS A 341 9.62 -14.22 12.96
N GLY A 342 10.00 -14.57 14.18
CA GLY A 342 10.61 -15.86 14.53
C GLY A 342 12.13 -15.81 14.61
N VAL A 343 12.71 -16.96 14.91
CA VAL A 343 14.15 -17.13 15.16
C VAL A 343 14.83 -17.63 13.88
N PRO A 344 15.76 -16.88 13.27
CA PRO A 344 16.62 -17.41 12.23
C PRO A 344 17.49 -18.55 12.79
N SER A 345 17.50 -19.72 12.15
CA SER A 345 18.26 -20.88 12.65
C SER A 345 19.47 -21.19 11.78
N LEU A 346 20.65 -20.81 12.27
CA LEU A 346 21.94 -21.22 11.72
C LEU A 346 22.17 -22.72 11.93
N LYS A 347 21.79 -23.24 13.11
CA LYS A 347 22.05 -24.62 13.52
C LYS A 347 21.24 -25.63 12.71
N ASP A 348 19.94 -25.37 12.52
CA ASP A 348 19.04 -26.35 11.90
C ASP A 348 19.01 -26.20 10.37
N TYR A 349 19.15 -24.97 9.87
CA TYR A 349 18.93 -24.65 8.46
C TYR A 349 20.09 -23.91 7.80
N GLY A 350 21.20 -23.64 8.49
CA GLY A 350 22.32 -22.90 7.91
C GLY A 350 21.98 -21.46 7.52
N ILE A 351 20.90 -20.88 8.08
CA ILE A 351 20.47 -19.51 7.81
C ILE A 351 21.11 -18.59 8.84
N ASP A 352 22.11 -17.84 8.39
CA ASP A 352 22.81 -16.85 9.19
C ASP A 352 22.24 -15.46 8.90
N VAL A 353 21.67 -14.83 9.93
CA VAL A 353 21.12 -13.49 9.84
C VAL A 353 21.91 -12.58 10.76
N ARG A 354 22.35 -11.45 10.22
CA ARG A 354 23.14 -10.43 10.90
C ARG A 354 22.43 -9.09 10.78
N ILE A 355 22.49 -8.28 11.82
CA ILE A 355 22.02 -6.90 11.79
C ILE A 355 23.25 -6.02 11.60
N VAL A 356 23.31 -5.27 10.52
CA VAL A 356 24.55 -4.62 10.08
C VAL A 356 24.33 -3.14 9.85
N ASP A 357 25.26 -2.33 10.34
CA ASP A 357 25.34 -0.93 9.99
C ASP A 357 25.67 -0.78 8.49
N SER A 358 24.76 -0.21 7.70
CA SER A 358 24.91 -0.19 6.25
C SER A 358 26.06 0.69 5.74
N GLU A 359 26.55 1.62 6.57
CA GLU A 359 27.64 2.55 6.23
C GLU A 359 29.01 1.97 6.59
N SER A 360 29.16 1.50 7.82
CA SER A 360 30.43 0.95 8.32
C SER A 360 30.63 -0.54 8.00
N GLY A 361 29.56 -1.26 7.67
CA GLY A 361 29.59 -2.72 7.45
C GLY A 361 29.82 -3.53 8.72
N GLN A 362 29.74 -2.90 9.90
CA GLN A 362 29.92 -3.54 11.21
C GLN A 362 28.62 -4.17 11.68
N GLU A 363 28.72 -5.32 12.33
CA GLU A 363 27.58 -5.95 13.00
C GLU A 363 27.14 -5.11 14.20
N LYS A 364 25.83 -4.93 14.34
CA LYS A 364 25.19 -4.25 15.47
C LYS A 364 24.97 -5.21 16.63
N PRO A 365 25.11 -4.76 17.88
CA PRO A 365 24.72 -5.54 19.04
C PRO A 365 23.20 -5.77 19.09
N GLU A 366 22.78 -6.72 19.93
CA GLU A 366 21.36 -6.99 20.17
C GLU A 366 20.62 -5.72 20.62
N GLY A 367 19.39 -5.52 20.12
CA GLY A 367 18.57 -4.34 20.44
C GLY A 367 18.89 -3.08 19.64
N GLU A 368 19.95 -3.06 18.83
CA GLU A 368 20.21 -1.99 17.88
C GLU A 368 19.66 -2.33 16.49
N THR A 369 19.10 -1.32 15.80
CA THR A 369 18.59 -1.53 14.45
C THR A 369 19.67 -1.36 13.39
N GLY A 370 19.58 -2.16 12.33
CA GLY A 370 20.49 -2.14 11.19
C GLY A 370 19.91 -2.87 9.99
N GLU A 371 20.62 -2.86 8.88
CA GLU A 371 20.23 -3.61 7.70
C GLU A 371 20.31 -5.12 7.97
N VAL A 372 19.25 -5.86 7.62
CA VAL A 372 19.23 -7.31 7.74
C VAL A 372 20.10 -7.90 6.62
N TRP A 373 21.16 -8.61 7.00
CA TRP A 373 22.07 -9.31 6.10
C TRP A 373 21.93 -10.81 6.27
N ILE A 374 21.86 -11.55 5.16
CA ILE A 374 21.52 -12.98 5.19
C ILE A 374 22.52 -13.82 4.41
N SER A 375 23.00 -14.91 4.99
CA SER A 375 23.82 -15.89 4.30
C SER A 375 23.34 -17.31 4.55
N SER A 376 22.98 -18.01 3.47
CA SER A 376 22.56 -19.41 3.47
C SER A 376 22.58 -20.00 2.05
N ALA A 377 22.30 -21.29 1.92
CA ALA A 377 22.09 -21.92 0.61
C ALA A 377 20.76 -21.53 -0.06
N SER A 378 19.84 -20.85 0.62
CA SER A 378 18.64 -20.23 0.02
C SER A 378 18.92 -18.88 -0.63
N LYS A 379 20.11 -18.29 -0.43
CA LYS A 379 20.49 -17.02 -1.05
C LYS A 379 20.59 -17.17 -2.57
N ALA A 380 19.86 -16.34 -3.31
CA ALA A 380 19.86 -16.37 -4.78
C ALA A 380 21.25 -16.05 -5.36
N GLN A 381 21.45 -16.40 -6.64
CA GLN A 381 22.75 -16.23 -7.30
C GLN A 381 23.05 -14.77 -7.68
N GLY A 382 22.02 -13.91 -7.72
CA GLY A 382 22.11 -12.52 -8.14
C GLY A 382 20.87 -12.07 -8.89
N TYR A 383 20.94 -10.88 -9.48
CA TYR A 383 19.99 -10.40 -10.47
C TYR A 383 20.47 -10.76 -11.90
N TYR A 384 19.53 -11.05 -12.78
CA TYR A 384 19.78 -11.46 -14.15
C TYR A 384 20.17 -10.28 -15.06
N GLY A 385 21.07 -10.54 -15.99
CA GLY A 385 21.51 -9.60 -17.03
C GLY A 385 22.87 -8.97 -16.72
N ASP A 386 23.65 -8.72 -17.77
CA ASP A 386 25.00 -8.16 -17.64
C ASP A 386 25.01 -6.76 -17.01
N GLU A 387 23.99 -5.95 -17.33
CA GLU A 387 23.75 -4.62 -16.74
C GLU A 387 23.55 -4.68 -15.22
N MET A 388 23.14 -5.83 -14.67
CA MET A 388 22.88 -6.00 -13.24
C MET A 388 24.06 -6.62 -12.50
N ARG A 389 25.20 -6.87 -13.16
CA ARG A 389 26.32 -7.60 -12.58
C ARG A 389 26.94 -6.89 -11.38
N GLU A 390 27.20 -5.60 -11.49
CA GLU A 390 27.76 -4.79 -10.41
C GLU A 390 26.79 -4.68 -9.24
N PHE A 391 25.53 -4.33 -9.53
CA PHE A 391 24.46 -4.29 -8.53
C PHE A 391 24.24 -5.64 -7.83
N SER A 392 24.39 -6.75 -8.55
CA SER A 392 24.32 -8.10 -7.97
C SER A 392 25.51 -8.40 -7.08
N ALA A 393 26.72 -7.97 -7.45
CA ALA A 393 27.89 -8.14 -6.61
C ALA A 393 27.74 -7.37 -5.30
N GLU A 394 27.30 -6.11 -5.37
CA GLU A 394 27.02 -5.28 -4.19
C GLU A 394 25.95 -5.92 -3.28
N ALA A 395 24.83 -6.38 -3.87
CA ALA A 395 23.72 -6.90 -3.10
C ALA A 395 23.96 -8.31 -2.52
N PHE A 396 24.64 -9.22 -3.25
CA PHE A 396 24.72 -10.65 -2.88
C PHE A 396 26.09 -11.10 -2.37
N LYS A 397 27.11 -10.24 -2.47
CA LYS A 397 28.49 -10.56 -2.06
C LYS A 397 29.03 -9.61 -0.98
N ALA A 398 28.14 -9.04 -0.18
CA ALA A 398 28.52 -8.21 0.95
C ALA A 398 29.32 -9.01 1.97
N LYS A 399 30.25 -8.34 2.65
CA LYS A 399 31.14 -8.91 3.67
C LYS A 399 31.11 -8.01 4.90
N LEU A 400 31.12 -8.61 6.08
CA LEU A 400 31.23 -7.86 7.32
C LEU A 400 32.60 -7.19 7.41
N ALA A 401 32.63 -5.99 7.95
CA ALA A 401 33.87 -5.27 8.16
C ALA A 401 34.75 -6.00 9.19
N GLY A 402 36.03 -6.18 8.86
CA GLY A 402 36.98 -6.93 9.70
C GLY A 402 37.11 -8.43 9.38
N GLU A 403 36.29 -8.99 8.48
CA GLU A 403 36.44 -10.38 8.02
C GLU A 403 37.21 -10.48 6.68
N SER A 404 38.44 -11.00 6.71
CA SER A 404 39.32 -11.10 5.53
C SER A 404 39.08 -12.36 4.67
N GLU A 405 38.69 -13.49 5.27
CA GLU A 405 38.30 -14.74 4.58
C GLU A 405 36.82 -15.07 4.84
N GLY A 406 35.96 -14.09 4.55
CA GLY A 406 34.57 -14.07 5.03
C GLY A 406 33.55 -14.79 4.14
N LYS A 407 32.53 -15.31 4.84
CA LYS A 407 31.21 -15.65 4.32
C LYS A 407 30.60 -14.44 3.60
N VAL A 408 29.87 -14.67 2.51
CA VAL A 408 29.19 -13.60 1.77
C VAL A 408 27.71 -13.52 2.12
N TYR A 409 27.20 -12.30 2.26
CA TYR A 409 25.84 -12.00 2.67
C TYR A 409 25.04 -11.33 1.55
N LEU A 410 23.73 -11.53 1.59
CA LEU A 410 22.72 -10.76 0.88
C LEU A 410 22.35 -9.54 1.73
N LYS A 411 22.51 -8.35 1.18
CA LYS A 411 21.93 -7.10 1.67
C LYS A 411 20.46 -7.05 1.30
N THR A 412 19.56 -7.14 2.28
CA THR A 412 18.11 -7.21 2.01
C THR A 412 17.51 -5.84 1.69
N GLY A 413 18.13 -4.75 2.16
CA GLY A 413 17.55 -3.41 2.18
C GLY A 413 16.43 -3.21 3.22
N ASP A 414 16.16 -4.22 4.06
CA ASP A 414 15.21 -4.14 5.16
C ASP A 414 15.93 -3.76 6.46
N LEU A 415 15.33 -2.86 7.23
CA LEU A 415 15.81 -2.47 8.56
C LEU A 415 15.18 -3.41 9.58
N GLY A 416 16.00 -4.02 10.42
CA GLY A 416 15.54 -4.94 11.46
C GLY A 416 16.44 -4.94 12.68
N VAL A 417 16.05 -5.75 13.65
CA VAL A 417 16.76 -5.96 14.91
C VAL A 417 16.53 -7.40 15.38
N ILE A 418 17.56 -7.98 15.99
CA ILE A 418 17.43 -9.21 16.77
C ILE A 418 17.25 -8.79 18.22
N TYR A 419 16.21 -9.31 18.88
CA TYR A 419 15.93 -9.07 20.28
C TYR A 419 15.30 -10.31 20.91
N ASN A 420 15.86 -10.81 22.00
CA ASN A 420 15.51 -12.09 22.60
C ASN A 420 15.41 -13.21 21.54
N GLU A 421 16.45 -13.34 20.71
CA GLU A 421 16.59 -14.33 19.62
C GLU A 421 15.63 -14.18 18.42
N GLU A 422 14.52 -13.44 18.52
CA GLU A 422 13.60 -13.23 17.39
C GLU A 422 14.02 -12.02 16.53
N LEU A 423 13.79 -12.16 15.22
CA LEU A 423 13.97 -11.08 14.26
C LEU A 423 12.71 -10.21 14.22
N PHE A 424 12.88 -8.90 14.36
CA PHE A 424 11.84 -7.89 14.14
C PHE A 424 12.19 -7.06 12.92
N ILE A 425 11.20 -6.81 12.07
CA ILE A 425 11.35 -5.95 10.89
C ILE A 425 10.79 -4.57 11.21
N CYS A 426 11.66 -3.58 11.25
CA CYS A 426 11.33 -2.20 11.60
C CYS A 426 10.79 -1.42 10.40
N GLY A 427 11.30 -1.71 9.19
CA GLY A 427 10.86 -1.08 7.96
C GLY A 427 11.78 -1.39 6.79
N ARG A 428 11.70 -0.59 5.72
CA ARG A 428 12.57 -0.73 4.54
C ARG A 428 13.38 0.54 4.35
N MET A 429 14.69 0.41 4.18
CA MET A 429 15.60 1.57 4.11
C MET A 429 15.20 2.55 2.99
N LYS A 430 14.81 2.02 1.83
CA LYS A 430 14.43 2.85 0.66
C LYS A 430 13.00 3.39 0.70
N ASP A 431 12.15 2.86 1.57
CA ASP A 431 10.78 3.36 1.72
C ASP A 431 10.66 4.35 2.87
N LEU A 432 11.71 4.49 3.70
CA LEU A 432 11.73 5.39 4.85
C LEU A 432 11.49 6.84 4.39
N VAL A 433 10.47 7.49 4.94
CA VAL A 433 10.21 8.90 4.69
C VAL A 433 11.09 9.70 5.65
N ILE A 434 12.06 10.42 5.11
CA ILE A 434 12.98 11.22 5.92
C ILE A 434 12.59 12.68 5.76
N ILE A 435 12.12 13.30 6.85
CA ILE A 435 11.69 14.71 6.86
C ILE A 435 12.37 15.40 8.02
N ARG A 436 13.11 16.48 7.74
CA ARG A 436 13.85 17.26 8.74
C ARG A 436 14.73 16.39 9.65
N GLY A 437 15.40 15.40 9.05
CA GLY A 437 16.31 14.48 9.75
C GLY A 437 15.65 13.38 10.58
N ARG A 438 14.32 13.30 10.61
CA ARG A 438 13.57 12.24 11.32
C ARG A 438 13.06 11.19 10.34
N ASN A 439 13.18 9.92 10.73
CA ASN A 439 12.70 8.80 9.95
C ASN A 439 11.24 8.51 10.31
N HIS A 440 10.37 8.50 9.32
CA HIS A 440 8.98 8.09 9.43
C HIS A 440 8.75 6.85 8.59
N TYR A 441 8.16 5.82 9.19
CA TYR A 441 7.77 4.63 8.46
C TYR A 441 6.45 4.91 7.74
N PRO A 442 6.40 4.84 6.38
CA PRO A 442 5.19 5.16 5.63
C PRO A 442 3.96 4.38 6.07
N GLN A 443 4.15 3.12 6.49
CA GLN A 443 3.08 2.23 6.89
C GLN A 443 2.36 2.73 8.14
N ASP A 444 3.10 3.40 9.03
CA ASP A 444 2.54 3.96 10.26
C ASP A 444 1.72 5.22 9.90
N LEU A 445 2.22 6.06 8.99
CA LEU A 445 1.49 7.22 8.45
C LEU A 445 0.20 6.80 7.73
N GLU A 446 0.29 5.75 6.90
CA GLU A 446 -0.83 5.17 6.18
C GLU A 446 -1.87 4.57 7.14
N ALA A 447 -1.43 3.84 8.17
CA ALA A 447 -2.32 3.26 9.16
C ALA A 447 -3.13 4.35 9.89
N THR A 448 -2.48 5.44 10.29
CA THR A 448 -3.18 6.59 10.89
C THR A 448 -4.16 7.26 9.94
N ALA A 449 -3.78 7.45 8.67
CA ALA A 449 -4.72 7.97 7.67
C ALA A 449 -5.95 7.04 7.54
N GLU A 450 -5.74 5.74 7.47
CA GLU A 450 -6.78 4.72 7.31
C GLU A 450 -7.71 4.53 8.52
N THR A 451 -7.47 5.24 9.63
CA THR A 451 -8.44 5.33 10.74
C THR A 451 -9.73 6.06 10.35
N HIS A 452 -9.71 6.84 9.27
CA HIS A 452 -10.88 7.55 8.74
C HIS A 452 -11.73 6.61 7.87
N GLU A 453 -13.00 6.44 8.24
CA GLU A 453 -13.89 5.45 7.62
C GLU A 453 -14.18 5.75 6.13
N GLU A 454 -14.09 7.01 5.72
CA GLU A 454 -14.28 7.47 4.35
C GLU A 454 -13.21 6.90 3.39
N LEU A 455 -12.04 6.50 3.90
CA LEU A 455 -10.96 5.93 3.10
C LEU A 455 -11.17 4.42 2.88
N ARG A 456 -10.75 3.93 1.71
CA ARG A 456 -10.69 2.49 1.42
C ARG A 456 -9.51 1.89 2.18
N PRO A 457 -9.72 0.89 3.06
CA PRO A 457 -8.63 0.26 3.80
C PRO A 457 -7.64 -0.45 2.88
N GLY A 458 -6.35 -0.35 3.19
CA GLY A 458 -5.25 -0.84 2.38
C GLY A 458 -5.11 -0.12 1.02
N CYS A 459 -5.62 1.10 0.92
CA CYS A 459 -5.56 1.96 -0.26
C CYS A 459 -5.14 3.39 0.13
N CYS A 460 -4.14 3.52 1.00
CA CYS A 460 -3.43 4.74 1.29
C CYS A 460 -1.93 4.57 0.98
N ALA A 461 -1.25 5.60 0.48
CA ALA A 461 0.19 5.60 0.28
C ALA A 461 0.78 6.91 0.83
N ALA A 462 1.79 6.79 1.68
CA ALA A 462 2.59 7.91 2.17
C ALA A 462 4.01 7.84 1.56
N PHE A 463 4.54 8.98 1.13
CA PHE A 463 5.90 9.08 0.60
C PHE A 463 6.40 10.52 0.65
N SER A 464 7.73 10.67 0.63
CA SER A 464 8.36 11.96 0.51
C SER A 464 8.33 12.43 -0.95
N TYR A 465 8.18 13.74 -1.16
CA TYR A 465 8.25 14.36 -2.48
C TYR A 465 8.84 15.78 -2.35
N VAL A 466 9.30 16.31 -3.48
CA VAL A 466 9.85 17.66 -3.56
C VAL A 466 8.83 18.54 -4.28
N ALA A 467 8.50 19.71 -3.70
CA ALA A 467 7.49 20.60 -4.25
C ALA A 467 8.07 21.52 -5.34
N GLY A 468 8.26 20.96 -6.54
CA GLY A 468 8.76 21.68 -7.71
C GLY A 468 10.28 21.57 -7.92
N ASP A 469 10.76 21.95 -9.10
CA ASP A 469 12.13 21.67 -9.56
C ASP A 469 13.25 22.42 -8.79
N ASN A 470 12.90 23.44 -7.99
CA ASN A 470 13.84 24.29 -7.25
C ASN A 470 13.71 24.16 -5.72
N ASP A 471 12.83 23.30 -5.23
CA ASP A 471 12.70 23.03 -3.80
C ASP A 471 13.72 21.93 -3.43
N GLU A 472 14.49 22.12 -2.37
CA GLU A 472 15.40 21.08 -1.87
C GLU A 472 14.84 20.37 -0.64
N GLU A 473 13.70 20.85 -0.10
CA GLU A 473 13.09 20.24 1.09
C GLU A 473 12.19 19.06 0.71
N GLU A 474 12.51 17.87 1.23
CA GLU A 474 11.64 16.69 1.18
C GLU A 474 10.40 16.92 2.08
N LYS A 475 9.22 16.85 1.46
CA LYS A 475 7.91 17.10 2.08
C LYS A 475 7.05 15.83 2.07
N LEU A 476 6.06 15.73 2.95
CA LEU A 476 5.20 14.54 3.06
C LEU A 476 3.94 14.65 2.21
N ALA A 477 3.76 13.71 1.27
CA ALA A 477 2.51 13.48 0.58
C ALA A 477 1.77 12.25 1.14
N VAL A 478 0.45 12.37 1.23
CA VAL A 478 -0.48 11.26 1.50
C VAL A 478 -1.49 11.21 0.36
N VAL A 479 -1.60 10.05 -0.27
CA VAL A 479 -2.61 9.83 -1.32
C VAL A 479 -3.48 8.64 -0.93
N ALA A 480 -4.81 8.80 -1.00
CA ALA A 480 -5.74 7.79 -0.49
C ALA A 480 -6.99 7.66 -1.37
N GLU A 481 -7.46 6.43 -1.57
CA GLU A 481 -8.71 6.19 -2.30
C GLU A 481 -9.94 6.37 -1.40
N LEU A 482 -10.95 7.09 -1.87
CA LEU A 482 -12.24 7.21 -1.19
C LEU A 482 -13.09 5.97 -1.39
N ARG A 483 -13.90 5.61 -0.37
CA ARG A 483 -14.93 4.56 -0.51
C ARG A 483 -16.05 5.00 -1.42
N ASP A 484 -16.55 6.20 -1.17
CA ASP A 484 -17.57 6.86 -1.95
C ASP A 484 -16.97 8.12 -2.59
N PRO A 485 -16.79 8.16 -3.92
CA PRO A 485 -16.33 9.34 -4.63
C PRO A 485 -17.21 10.59 -4.41
N ALA A 486 -18.48 10.39 -4.08
CA ALA A 486 -19.49 11.43 -4.01
C ALA A 486 -19.51 12.22 -2.69
N ILE A 487 -18.69 11.87 -1.69
CA ILE A 487 -18.66 12.61 -0.41
C ILE A 487 -18.39 14.10 -0.65
N THR A 488 -19.11 14.97 0.03
CA THR A 488 -19.01 16.43 -0.18
C THR A 488 -17.94 17.07 0.70
N ASN A 489 -17.61 16.46 1.83
CA ASN A 489 -16.70 16.98 2.86
C ASN A 489 -15.20 16.64 2.63
N LYS A 490 -14.76 16.59 1.37
CA LYS A 490 -13.37 16.20 0.98
C LYS A 490 -12.29 17.07 1.64
N ALA A 491 -12.52 18.40 1.72
CA ALA A 491 -11.62 19.34 2.38
C ALA A 491 -11.44 19.03 3.88
N SER A 492 -12.56 18.84 4.58
CA SER A 492 -12.59 18.47 6.00
C SER A 492 -11.85 17.15 6.24
N LEU A 493 -12.04 16.15 5.39
CA LEU A 493 -11.32 14.87 5.48
C LEU A 493 -9.79 15.05 5.34
N CYS A 494 -9.33 15.86 4.37
CA CYS A 494 -7.90 16.17 4.25
C CYS A 494 -7.34 16.83 5.52
N GLY A 495 -8.08 17.78 6.11
CA GLY A 495 -7.73 18.40 7.39
C GLY A 495 -7.61 17.38 8.52
N LYS A 496 -8.60 16.50 8.68
CA LYS A 496 -8.58 15.43 9.69
C LYS A 496 -7.38 14.48 9.53
N ILE A 497 -7.08 14.08 8.29
CA ILE A 497 -5.90 13.23 7.98
C ILE A 497 -4.60 13.94 8.40
N ARG A 498 -4.44 15.21 8.03
CA ARG A 498 -3.27 16.03 8.42
C ARG A 498 -3.14 16.11 9.94
N SER A 499 -4.21 16.48 10.63
CA SER A 499 -4.21 16.62 12.10
C SER A 499 -3.92 15.30 12.80
N ALA A 500 -4.49 14.18 12.32
CA ALA A 500 -4.23 12.86 12.87
C ALA A 500 -2.75 12.48 12.72
N ILE A 501 -2.18 12.67 11.52
CA ILE A 501 -0.78 12.33 11.25
C ILE A 501 0.17 13.24 12.04
N ALA A 502 -0.07 14.55 12.06
CA ALA A 502 0.74 15.49 12.81
C ALA A 502 0.74 15.18 14.31
N ARG A 503 -0.43 14.87 14.88
CA ARG A 503 -0.57 14.52 16.29
C ARG A 503 0.13 13.20 16.64
N GLU A 504 0.02 12.18 15.79
CA GLU A 504 0.51 10.83 16.11
C GLU A 504 1.98 10.59 15.72
N HIS A 505 2.47 11.30 14.70
CA HIS A 505 3.82 11.09 14.14
C HIS A 505 4.71 12.32 14.24
N GLY A 506 4.18 13.46 14.68
CA GLY A 506 4.95 14.69 14.80
C GLY A 506 5.49 15.22 13.46
N VAL A 507 4.82 14.89 12.35
CA VAL A 507 5.22 15.28 10.99
C VAL A 507 4.07 15.99 10.27
N LYS A 508 4.40 17.12 9.63
CA LYS A 508 3.46 17.87 8.82
C LYS A 508 3.30 17.18 7.47
N VAL A 509 2.09 16.73 7.16
CA VAL A 509 1.70 16.37 5.79
C VAL A 509 1.55 17.69 5.03
N THR A 510 2.13 17.83 3.84
CA THR A 510 2.02 19.04 3.01
C THR A 510 1.06 18.85 1.84
N LEU A 511 0.87 17.62 1.38
CA LEU A 511 -0.03 17.28 0.29
C LEU A 511 -0.94 16.11 0.68
N VAL A 512 -2.26 16.30 0.55
CA VAL A 512 -3.24 15.22 0.61
C VAL A 512 -3.98 15.15 -0.72
N VAL A 513 -3.98 13.98 -1.36
CA VAL A 513 -4.75 13.75 -2.59
C VAL A 513 -5.75 12.61 -2.37
N LEU A 514 -7.03 12.93 -2.52
CA LEU A 514 -8.12 11.97 -2.48
C LEU A 514 -8.40 11.47 -3.89
N LEU A 515 -8.39 10.15 -4.04
CA LEU A 515 -8.41 9.47 -5.33
C LEU A 515 -9.71 8.68 -5.52
N ALA A 516 -10.08 8.46 -6.79
CA ALA A 516 -11.14 7.54 -7.13
C ALA A 516 -10.77 6.09 -6.74
N PRO A 517 -11.76 5.21 -6.47
CA PRO A 517 -11.50 3.80 -6.24
C PRO A 517 -10.73 3.14 -7.39
N ARG A 518 -9.75 2.30 -7.07
CA ARG A 518 -8.93 1.49 -8.01
C ARG A 518 -7.87 2.29 -8.78
N THR A 519 -7.48 3.44 -8.25
CA THR A 519 -6.46 4.34 -8.81
C THR A 519 -5.05 4.01 -8.30
N ILE A 520 -4.89 3.64 -7.02
CA ILE A 520 -3.58 3.41 -6.41
C ILE A 520 -2.88 2.20 -7.07
N PRO A 521 -1.63 2.35 -7.55
CA PRO A 521 -0.85 1.26 -8.10
C PRO A 521 -0.55 0.16 -7.06
N LYS A 522 -1.10 -1.03 -7.28
CA LYS A 522 -0.78 -2.23 -6.48
C LYS A 522 0.11 -3.20 -7.25
N THR A 523 0.93 -3.97 -6.54
CA THR A 523 1.64 -5.13 -7.11
C THR A 523 0.63 -6.21 -7.48
N THR A 524 1.03 -7.21 -8.26
CA THR A 524 0.16 -8.35 -8.61
C THR A 524 -0.20 -9.23 -7.39
N SER A 525 0.48 -9.05 -6.25
CA SER A 525 0.14 -9.65 -4.95
C SER A 525 -0.81 -8.80 -4.10
N GLY A 526 -1.20 -7.61 -4.58
CA GLY A 526 -2.15 -6.71 -3.91
C GLY A 526 -1.51 -5.66 -2.98
N LYS A 527 -0.17 -5.61 -2.88
CA LYS A 527 0.54 -4.65 -2.02
C LYS A 527 0.58 -3.26 -2.66
N ILE A 528 0.55 -2.21 -1.85
CA ILE A 528 0.75 -0.82 -2.31
C ILE A 528 2.18 -0.65 -2.84
N SER A 529 2.33 0.05 -3.96
CA SER A 529 3.63 0.38 -4.55
C SER A 529 3.86 1.89 -4.48
N ARG A 530 4.47 2.35 -3.37
CA ARG A 530 4.69 3.78 -3.06
C ARG A 530 5.44 4.52 -4.15
N SER A 531 6.55 3.97 -4.65
CA SER A 531 7.34 4.59 -5.71
C SER A 531 6.55 4.76 -7.02
N ARG A 532 5.74 3.76 -7.42
CA ARG A 532 4.84 3.90 -8.58
C ARG A 532 3.71 4.89 -8.31
N CYS A 533 3.28 5.02 -7.06
CA CYS A 533 2.28 6.01 -6.67
C CYS A 533 2.85 7.43 -6.72
N LYS A 534 4.06 7.65 -6.18
CA LYS A 534 4.83 8.89 -6.28
C LYS A 534 5.04 9.29 -7.74
N LYS A 535 5.57 8.38 -8.56
CA LYS A 535 5.77 8.62 -9.98
C LYS A 535 4.45 8.93 -10.71
N ALA A 536 3.37 8.19 -10.43
CA ALA A 536 2.08 8.46 -11.05
C ALA A 536 1.48 9.80 -10.61
N LEU A 537 1.76 10.27 -9.39
CA LEU A 537 1.40 11.60 -8.92
C LEU A 537 2.18 12.68 -9.67
N GLU A 538 3.50 12.52 -9.81
CA GLU A 538 4.39 13.41 -10.56
C GLU A 538 3.98 13.50 -12.04
N ASP A 539 3.69 12.35 -12.66
CA ASP A 539 3.26 12.23 -14.05
C ASP A 539 1.78 12.65 -14.27
N LYS A 540 1.06 13.10 -13.22
CA LYS A 540 -0.39 13.42 -13.24
C LYS A 540 -1.26 12.30 -13.83
N ALA A 541 -0.88 11.05 -13.55
CA ALA A 541 -1.52 9.83 -14.06
C ALA A 541 -2.50 9.18 -13.07
N LEU A 542 -2.79 9.84 -11.94
CA LEU A 542 -3.78 9.41 -10.96
C LEU A 542 -5.14 10.06 -11.26
N GLU A 543 -6.23 9.31 -11.04
CA GLU A 543 -7.60 9.85 -11.07
C GLU A 543 -7.91 10.56 -9.75
N GLU A 544 -7.55 11.84 -9.69
CA GLU A 544 -7.71 12.71 -8.53
C GLU A 544 -9.15 13.22 -8.42
N LEU A 545 -9.76 13.03 -7.24
CA LEU A 545 -11.08 13.58 -6.92
C LEU A 545 -10.97 14.90 -6.17
N TYR A 546 -9.90 15.08 -5.39
CA TYR A 546 -9.62 16.30 -4.66
C TYR A 546 -8.14 16.35 -4.29
N ARG A 547 -7.54 17.52 -4.44
CA ARG A 547 -6.14 17.80 -4.10
C ARG A 547 -6.12 18.95 -3.11
N ASN A 548 -5.44 18.73 -2.00
CA ASN A 548 -5.27 19.72 -0.96
C ASN A 548 -3.78 19.90 -0.70
N GLU A 549 -3.23 21.01 -1.17
CA GLU A 549 -1.87 21.45 -0.89
C GLU A 549 -1.89 22.46 0.26
N ASP A 550 -0.95 22.30 1.19
CA ASP A 550 -0.77 23.27 2.27
C ASP A 550 -0.16 24.54 1.66
N MET A 551 -0.98 25.55 1.43
CA MET A 551 -0.56 26.82 0.83
C MET A 551 -0.15 27.86 1.88
N ILE A 552 0.13 27.45 3.13
CA ILE A 552 0.69 28.37 4.12
C ILE A 552 2.18 28.57 3.81
N ALA A 553 2.48 29.69 3.15
CA ALA A 553 3.85 30.14 2.89
C ALA A 553 4.64 30.26 4.20
N GLU A 554 5.79 29.60 4.28
CA GLU A 554 6.77 29.84 5.33
C GLU A 554 7.36 31.25 5.13
N ILE A 555 7.04 32.19 6.03
CA ILE A 555 7.80 33.43 6.14
C ILE A 555 8.96 33.14 7.11
N PRO A 556 10.23 33.41 6.74
CA PRO A 556 11.36 33.22 7.63
C PRO A 556 11.19 34.11 8.86
N VAL A 557 11.20 33.50 10.05
CA VAL A 557 11.27 34.25 11.31
C VAL A 557 12.72 34.68 11.47
N GLU A 558 13.01 35.97 11.25
CA GLU A 558 14.27 36.56 11.69
C GLU A 558 14.34 36.45 13.21
N TYR A 559 15.37 35.76 13.67
CA TYR A 559 15.70 35.57 15.08
C TYR A 559 16.27 36.89 15.60
N ASP A 560 15.44 37.71 16.27
CA ASP A 560 15.96 38.76 17.15
C ASP A 560 15.94 38.25 18.59
N GLY A 561 17.11 38.31 19.21
CA GLY A 561 17.37 37.75 20.52
C GLY A 561 16.72 38.56 21.63
N GLY A 562 16.20 37.85 22.63
CA GLY A 562 15.70 38.48 23.85
C GLY A 562 15.21 37.43 24.84
N ASP A 563 16.13 36.85 25.60
CA ASP A 563 15.83 36.22 26.89
C ASP A 563 15.19 37.26 27.81
N GLU A 564 13.98 37.01 28.30
CA GLU A 564 13.62 37.44 29.65
C GLU A 564 12.53 36.52 30.23
N ALA A 565 12.90 35.87 31.33
CA ALA A 565 12.05 34.99 32.11
C ALA A 565 10.94 35.79 32.83
N VAL A 566 9.69 35.30 32.78
CA VAL A 566 8.70 35.62 33.81
C VAL A 566 8.00 34.34 34.26
N ALA A 567 8.13 34.09 35.56
CA ALA A 567 7.55 32.98 36.28
C ALA A 567 6.04 33.17 36.51
N GLY A 568 5.32 32.05 36.49
CA GLY A 568 4.14 31.79 37.32
C GLY A 568 2.84 32.48 36.88
N GLU A 569 1.84 31.68 36.51
CA GLU A 569 0.59 31.54 37.31
C GLU A 569 -0.32 30.48 36.67
N THR A 570 -0.63 29.46 37.47
CA THR A 570 -1.72 28.51 37.23
C THR A 570 -3.07 29.22 37.32
N MET A 571 -3.95 29.05 36.34
CA MET A 571 -5.38 29.37 36.49
C MET A 571 -6.31 28.33 35.87
N ASP A 572 -7.43 28.20 36.56
CA ASP A 572 -8.37 27.10 36.62
C ASP A 572 -9.17 26.79 35.35
N ARG A 573 -9.52 25.51 35.24
CA ARG A 573 -10.56 25.00 34.35
C ARG A 573 -11.91 25.53 34.81
N ASN A 574 -12.50 26.46 34.05
CA ASN A 574 -13.88 26.86 34.26
C ASN A 574 -14.82 25.94 33.47
N VAL A 575 -15.36 24.95 34.18
CA VAL A 575 -16.52 24.14 33.79
C VAL A 575 -17.77 25.00 34.03
N ASN A 576 -18.33 25.60 32.97
CA ASN A 576 -19.77 25.92 32.83
C ASN A 576 -20.02 26.78 31.56
N GLY A 577 -20.44 26.12 30.47
CA GLY A 577 -21.11 26.75 29.33
C GLY A 577 -22.44 26.03 29.07
N PRO A 578 -23.57 26.71 28.80
CA PRO A 578 -24.90 26.09 28.77
C PRO A 578 -25.09 25.18 27.55
N ARG A 579 -25.75 24.02 27.76
CA ARG A 579 -26.27 23.15 26.71
C ARG A 579 -27.28 23.90 25.84
N VAL A 580 -27.03 23.98 24.53
CA VAL A 580 -28.02 24.45 23.54
C VAL A 580 -28.79 23.25 22.98
N ALA A 581 -30.12 23.34 23.06
CA ALA A 581 -31.07 22.33 22.55
C ALA A 581 -31.20 22.42 21.01
N PRO A 582 -31.54 21.31 20.32
CA PRO A 582 -31.71 21.31 18.87
C PRO A 582 -33.06 21.94 18.50
N THR A 583 -33.06 22.94 17.63
CA THR A 583 -34.30 23.50 17.08
C THR A 583 -34.62 22.88 15.73
N ASP A 584 -35.77 22.19 15.72
CA ASP A 584 -36.47 21.70 14.54
C ASP A 584 -36.95 22.83 13.62
N SER A 585 -37.22 22.42 12.38
CA SER A 585 -37.71 23.16 11.22
C SER A 585 -38.95 24.05 11.45
N GLY A 586 -38.88 25.31 10.98
CA GLY A 586 -40.01 26.11 10.50
C GLY A 586 -40.63 27.13 11.47
N ALA A 587 -40.11 28.37 11.49
CA ALA A 587 -40.76 29.56 12.07
C ALA A 587 -40.18 30.87 11.44
N PRO A 588 -40.89 32.03 11.52
CA PRO A 588 -40.86 33.11 10.52
C PRO A 588 -39.62 34.02 10.57
N LYS A 589 -39.35 34.72 9.45
CA LYS A 589 -38.26 35.71 9.28
C LYS A 589 -38.13 36.61 10.51
N SER A 590 -36.95 36.61 11.14
CA SER A 590 -36.65 37.39 12.34
C SER A 590 -36.82 38.90 12.10
N ASN A 591 -37.55 39.60 12.97
CA ASN A 591 -37.65 41.08 13.00
C ASN A 591 -36.35 41.79 13.44
N LEU A 592 -35.19 41.12 13.33
CA LEU A 592 -33.89 41.69 13.69
C LEU A 592 -33.33 42.51 12.53
N PRO A 593 -32.65 43.64 12.79
CA PRO A 593 -31.99 44.42 11.75
C PRO A 593 -30.87 43.60 11.06
N SER A 594 -30.64 43.83 9.77
CA SER A 594 -29.55 43.16 9.01
C SER A 594 -28.21 43.89 9.09
N VAL A 595 -28.19 45.08 9.70
CA VAL A 595 -27.02 45.93 9.87
C VAL A 595 -26.80 46.23 11.35
N ILE A 596 -25.54 46.13 11.79
CA ILE A 596 -25.11 46.47 13.14
C ILE A 596 -25.08 47.99 13.28
N THR A 597 -25.89 48.53 14.20
CA THR A 597 -25.94 49.96 14.50
C THR A 597 -25.54 50.20 15.95
N GLY A 598 -24.90 51.33 16.25
CA GLY A 598 -24.46 51.69 17.61
C GLY A 598 -23.15 51.04 18.09
N VAL A 599 -22.46 50.27 17.24
CA VAL A 599 -21.11 49.74 17.51
C VAL A 599 -20.13 50.32 16.48
N PRO A 600 -18.94 50.82 16.89
CA PRO A 600 -17.93 51.28 15.94
C PRO A 600 -17.52 50.16 14.95
N PRO A 601 -17.43 50.42 13.63
CA PRO A 601 -17.08 49.40 12.64
C PRO A 601 -15.78 48.66 12.97
N ASP A 602 -14.79 49.35 13.53
CA ASP A 602 -13.49 48.81 13.90
C ASP A 602 -13.61 47.71 14.98
N GLN A 603 -14.57 47.86 15.89
CA GLN A 603 -14.86 46.85 16.92
C GLN A 603 -15.58 45.63 16.34
N VAL A 604 -16.45 45.84 15.34
CA VAL A 604 -17.07 44.74 14.59
C VAL A 604 -16.01 43.96 13.82
N TYR A 605 -15.10 44.66 13.15
CA TYR A 605 -13.99 44.05 12.42
C TYR A 605 -13.08 43.23 13.36
N ALA A 606 -12.63 43.82 14.47
CA ALA A 606 -11.77 43.14 15.43
C ALA A 606 -12.43 41.87 15.99
N PHE A 607 -13.73 41.92 16.25
CA PHE A 607 -14.48 40.74 16.65
C PHE A 607 -14.53 39.66 15.56
N LEU A 608 -14.88 40.01 14.32
CA LEU A 608 -14.96 39.06 13.23
C LEU A 608 -13.59 38.41 12.96
N ALA A 609 -12.51 39.20 12.96
CA ALA A 609 -11.15 38.70 12.81
C ALA A 609 -10.79 37.72 13.93
N ASN A 610 -11.10 38.04 15.19
CA ASN A 610 -10.84 37.15 16.32
C ASN A 610 -11.65 35.86 16.27
N GLU A 611 -12.93 35.93 15.87
CA GLU A 611 -13.79 34.75 15.80
C GLU A 611 -13.35 33.81 14.66
N LEU A 612 -12.96 34.37 13.51
CA LEU A 612 -12.36 33.62 12.41
C LEU A 612 -11.04 32.98 12.82
N ALA A 613 -10.17 33.75 13.47
CA ALA A 613 -8.88 33.28 13.97
C ALA A 613 -9.04 32.13 14.98
N HIS A 614 -9.96 32.27 15.92
CA HIS A 614 -10.31 31.23 16.89
C HIS A 614 -10.85 29.96 16.20
N THR A 615 -11.74 30.13 15.20
CA THR A 615 -12.32 29.01 14.45
C THR A 615 -11.27 28.27 13.61
N LEU A 616 -10.27 28.99 13.10
CA LEU A 616 -9.20 28.45 12.26
C LEU A 616 -7.96 28.01 13.06
N GLY A 617 -7.90 28.31 14.36
CA GLY A 617 -6.76 27.98 15.22
C GLY A 617 -5.50 28.78 14.87
N VAL A 618 -5.65 30.04 14.43
CA VAL A 618 -4.57 30.95 14.01
C VAL A 618 -4.65 32.26 14.79
N GLU A 619 -3.62 33.11 14.70
CA GLU A 619 -3.64 34.46 15.28
C GLU A 619 -4.47 35.43 14.42
N PRO A 620 -5.17 36.44 15.00
CA PRO A 620 -5.98 37.40 14.24
C PRO A 620 -5.20 38.18 13.16
N SER A 621 -3.90 38.38 13.36
CA SER A 621 -3.01 39.03 12.39
C SER A 621 -2.76 38.18 11.13
N GLN A 622 -3.08 36.89 11.17
CA GLN A 622 -2.88 35.93 10.07
C GLN A 622 -4.11 35.82 9.15
N ILE A 623 -5.22 36.48 9.49
CA ILE A 623 -6.43 36.45 8.67
C ILE A 623 -6.33 37.45 7.51
N ASN A 624 -6.34 36.94 6.28
CA ASN A 624 -6.37 37.77 5.07
C ASN A 624 -7.78 38.29 4.78
N ASN A 625 -7.92 39.61 4.71
CA ASN A 625 -9.18 40.31 4.48
C ASN A 625 -9.85 40.06 3.12
N SER A 626 -9.08 39.60 2.14
CA SER A 626 -9.50 39.43 0.76
C SER A 626 -9.59 37.97 0.32
N THR A 627 -9.21 37.02 1.19
CA THR A 627 -9.38 35.59 0.91
C THR A 627 -10.84 35.19 1.18
N PRO A 628 -11.50 34.45 0.27
CA PRO A 628 -12.81 33.90 0.52
C PRO A 628 -12.83 33.04 1.80
N LEU A 629 -13.89 33.15 2.60
CA LEU A 629 -14.00 32.47 3.89
C LEU A 629 -13.88 30.94 3.74
N GLN A 630 -14.41 30.38 2.65
CA GLN A 630 -14.32 28.96 2.33
C GLN A 630 -12.88 28.54 1.97
N GLU A 631 -12.10 29.42 1.34
CA GLU A 631 -10.68 29.20 1.04
C GLU A 631 -9.80 29.33 2.30
N LEU A 632 -10.26 30.06 3.31
CA LEU A 632 -9.64 30.07 4.65
C LEU A 632 -9.88 28.77 5.42
N GLY A 633 -10.72 27.86 4.91
CA GLY A 633 -10.99 26.56 5.53
C GLY A 633 -12.27 26.50 6.37
N LEU A 634 -13.15 27.50 6.29
CA LEU A 634 -14.45 27.50 6.97
C LEU A 634 -15.45 26.64 6.20
N ASP A 635 -15.92 25.56 6.83
CA ASP A 635 -16.99 24.71 6.28
C ASP A 635 -18.39 25.28 6.60
N SER A 636 -19.44 24.65 6.06
CA SER A 636 -20.82 25.10 6.27
C SER A 636 -21.25 25.08 7.74
N MET A 637 -20.68 24.20 8.57
CA MET A 637 -20.97 24.19 10.02
C MET A 637 -20.27 25.35 10.73
N ALA A 638 -19.02 25.65 10.39
CA ALA A 638 -18.28 26.78 10.94
C ALA A 638 -18.91 28.12 10.52
N LEU A 639 -19.38 28.24 9.29
CA LEU A 639 -20.16 29.40 8.84
C LEU A 639 -21.49 29.51 9.58
N THR A 640 -22.21 28.40 9.80
CA THR A 640 -23.45 28.41 10.61
C THR A 640 -23.17 28.84 12.06
N GLN A 641 -22.06 28.39 12.64
CA GLN A 641 -21.65 28.77 13.99
C GLN A 641 -21.28 30.25 14.07
N LEU A 642 -20.50 30.75 13.10
CA LEU A 642 -20.16 32.16 12.98
C LEU A 642 -21.43 33.02 12.81
N GLN A 643 -22.39 32.57 12.01
CA GLN A 643 -23.70 33.22 11.86
C GLN A 643 -24.42 33.34 13.20
N GLY A 644 -24.47 32.25 13.96
CA GLY A 644 -25.09 32.22 15.29
C GLY A 644 -24.39 33.14 16.29
N VAL A 645 -23.06 33.15 16.27
CA VAL A 645 -22.23 33.98 17.15
C VAL A 645 -22.41 35.48 16.84
N ILE A 646 -22.43 35.88 15.55
CA ILE A 646 -22.69 37.27 15.13
C ILE A 646 -24.12 37.67 15.50
N ALA A 647 -25.10 36.83 15.17
CA ALA A 647 -26.52 37.10 15.43
C ALA A 647 -26.79 37.26 16.93
N GLN A 648 -26.20 36.39 17.76
CA GLN A 648 -26.33 36.47 19.22
C GLN A 648 -25.63 37.70 19.79
N LYS A 649 -24.41 38.01 19.32
CA LYS A 649 -23.63 39.13 19.88
C LYS A 649 -24.21 40.49 19.56
N TYR A 650 -24.62 40.70 18.30
CA TYR A 650 -25.08 42.02 17.84
C TYR A 650 -26.58 42.14 17.68
N GLN A 651 -27.34 41.07 17.96
CA GLN A 651 -28.80 41.04 17.83
C GLN A 651 -29.24 41.44 16.41
N VAL A 652 -28.55 40.89 15.40
CA VAL A 652 -28.79 41.12 13.97
C VAL A 652 -29.19 39.85 13.25
N HIS A 653 -29.92 39.98 12.14
CA HIS A 653 -30.11 38.89 11.18
C HIS A 653 -28.99 38.93 10.14
N VAL A 654 -28.14 37.90 10.12
CA VAL A 654 -27.08 37.78 9.10
C VAL A 654 -27.67 37.08 7.87
N GLU A 655 -27.78 37.81 6.76
CA GLU A 655 -28.29 37.27 5.49
C GLU A 655 -27.40 36.14 4.97
N GLU A 656 -28.01 35.05 4.49
CA GLU A 656 -27.26 33.88 4.00
C GLU A 656 -26.34 34.24 2.82
N GLU A 657 -26.78 35.11 1.91
CA GLU A 657 -25.97 35.58 0.78
C GLU A 657 -24.71 36.32 1.22
N LEU A 658 -24.74 36.97 2.39
CA LEU A 658 -23.60 37.70 2.92
C LEU A 658 -22.53 36.75 3.47
N LEU A 659 -22.91 35.57 3.96
CA LEU A 659 -22.01 34.66 4.66
C LEU A 659 -21.60 33.43 3.84
N TYR A 660 -22.51 32.89 3.03
CA TYR A 660 -22.30 31.67 2.23
C TYR A 660 -21.88 31.95 0.78
N GLY A 661 -21.72 33.22 0.39
CA GLY A 661 -21.24 33.58 -0.94
C GLY A 661 -19.85 33.00 -1.23
N GLU A 662 -19.65 32.43 -2.41
CA GLU A 662 -18.37 31.83 -2.84
C GLU A 662 -17.20 32.83 -2.86
N THR A 663 -17.51 34.12 -2.91
CA THR A 663 -16.53 35.22 -2.88
C THR A 663 -16.60 36.04 -1.60
N THR A 664 -17.33 35.59 -0.57
CA THR A 664 -17.42 36.31 0.70
C THR A 664 -16.06 36.27 1.38
N THR A 665 -15.48 37.42 1.63
CA THR A 665 -14.27 37.64 2.42
C THR A 665 -14.60 38.32 3.75
N LEU A 666 -13.67 38.33 4.72
CA LEU A 666 -13.81 39.11 5.96
C LEU A 666 -14.15 40.58 5.69
N ALA A 667 -13.50 41.22 4.70
CA ALA A 667 -13.80 42.60 4.33
C ALA A 667 -15.24 42.77 3.81
N SER A 668 -15.72 41.86 2.96
CA SER A 668 -17.09 41.94 2.41
C SER A 668 -18.16 41.65 3.46
N LEU A 669 -17.91 40.70 4.38
CA LEU A 669 -18.79 40.38 5.50
C LEU A 669 -18.87 41.56 6.48
N HIS A 670 -17.73 42.15 6.83
CA HIS A 670 -17.65 43.34 7.68
C HIS A 670 -18.39 44.52 7.06
N ALA A 671 -18.17 44.78 5.77
CA ALA A 671 -18.85 45.86 5.05
C ALA A 671 -20.36 45.66 5.02
N GLY A 672 -20.85 44.46 4.70
CA GLY A 672 -22.27 44.16 4.68
C GLY A 672 -22.94 44.29 6.06
N LEU A 673 -22.27 43.83 7.12
CA LEU A 673 -22.77 43.95 8.49
C LEU A 673 -22.76 45.40 9.02
N CYS A 674 -21.92 46.28 8.47
CA CYS A 674 -21.86 47.70 8.85
C CYS A 674 -22.62 48.63 7.87
N GLY A 675 -23.37 48.08 6.90
CA GLY A 675 -24.19 48.85 5.96
C GLY A 675 -23.44 49.47 4.78
N GLY A 676 -22.21 49.03 4.50
CA GLY A 676 -21.45 49.43 3.33
C GLY A 676 -21.90 48.66 2.09
N THR A 677 -22.47 49.35 1.10
CA THR A 677 -22.78 48.74 -0.21
C THR A 677 -21.49 48.36 -0.95
N SER A 678 -21.33 47.10 -1.34
CA SER A 678 -20.27 46.60 -2.23
C SER A 678 -20.38 47.28 -3.62
N GLY A 679 -19.73 48.42 -3.79
CA GLY A 679 -19.74 49.21 -5.02
C GLY A 679 -18.77 48.68 -6.07
N ASN A 680 -19.28 47.90 -7.03
CA ASN A 680 -18.60 47.57 -8.28
C ASN A 680 -18.55 48.85 -9.16
N ARG A 681 -17.42 49.57 -9.20
CA ARG A 681 -17.21 50.70 -10.14
C ARG A 681 -16.42 50.24 -11.36
N THR A 682 -17.10 49.69 -12.35
CA THR A 682 -16.61 49.70 -13.74
C THR A 682 -17.22 50.90 -14.46
N GLY A 683 -16.39 51.90 -14.78
CA GLY A 683 -16.77 53.00 -15.68
C GLY A 683 -16.94 52.47 -17.10
N GLY A 684 -18.19 52.37 -17.56
CA GLY A 684 -18.53 52.08 -18.95
C GLY A 684 -19.11 53.34 -19.61
N VAL A 685 -18.37 53.87 -20.60
CA VAL A 685 -18.90 54.83 -21.58
C VAL A 685 -19.77 54.06 -22.59
N SER A 686 -20.88 54.69 -22.94
CA SER A 686 -21.97 54.25 -23.83
C SER A 686 -21.58 53.58 -25.15
N SER A 687 -22.37 52.59 -25.59
CA SER A 687 -23.13 52.68 -26.86
C SER A 687 -24.15 51.54 -27.00
N ALA A 688 -25.28 51.89 -27.63
CA ALA A 688 -26.49 51.10 -27.79
C ALA A 688 -26.41 50.05 -28.92
N GLY A 689 -27.22 48.99 -28.84
CA GLY A 689 -27.42 48.07 -29.97
C GLY A 689 -28.27 46.81 -29.70
N THR A 690 -29.60 46.98 -29.65
CA THR A 690 -30.66 46.08 -30.18
C THR A 690 -30.56 44.53 -30.10
N ALA A 691 -31.46 43.97 -29.28
CA ALA A 691 -32.47 42.91 -29.53
C ALA A 691 -32.17 41.65 -30.39
N LYS A 692 -32.40 40.45 -29.81
CA LYS A 692 -33.52 39.54 -30.18
C LYS A 692 -33.65 38.30 -29.29
N GLN A 693 -34.89 38.02 -28.90
CA GLN A 693 -35.40 36.79 -28.27
C GLN A 693 -35.31 35.55 -29.19
N LYS A 694 -35.18 34.36 -28.59
CA LYS A 694 -36.02 33.13 -28.76
C LYS A 694 -35.37 31.99 -27.93
N LEU A 695 -35.92 31.50 -26.81
CA LEU A 695 -37.06 30.57 -26.60
C LEU A 695 -36.94 29.19 -27.30
N PHE A 696 -36.68 28.15 -26.49
CA PHE A 696 -37.21 26.77 -26.40
C PHE A 696 -36.10 25.76 -26.03
N CYS A 697 -36.11 25.22 -24.79
CA CYS A 697 -36.71 23.91 -24.40
C CYS A 697 -36.09 22.75 -25.21
N GLY A 698 -35.32 21.82 -24.65
CA GLY A 698 -35.64 20.99 -23.50
C GLY A 698 -36.02 19.60 -24.01
N CYS A 699 -35.19 18.58 -23.77
CA CYS A 699 -35.60 17.17 -23.81
C CYS A 699 -34.66 16.30 -22.97
N ILE A 700 -35.28 15.30 -22.38
CA ILE A 700 -34.90 14.42 -21.27
C ILE A 700 -34.33 13.09 -21.80
N ALA A 701 -33.55 12.42 -20.93
CA ALA A 701 -33.16 11.00 -20.88
C ALA A 701 -32.06 10.48 -21.83
N CYS A 702 -30.93 10.02 -21.26
CA CYS A 702 -30.77 8.69 -20.66
C CYS A 702 -29.61 8.71 -19.65
#